data_AF-A0A3M2CB41-F1
#
_entry.id   AF-A0A3M2CB41-F1
#
_cell.length_a   1.000
_cell.length_b   1.000
_cell.length_c   1.000
_cell.angle_alpha   90.00
_cell.angle_beta   90.00
_cell.angle_gamma   90.00
#
_symmetry.space_group_name_H-M   'P 1'
#
loop_
_entity.id
_entity.type
_entity.pdbx_description
1 polymer ?
#
loop_
_entity_poly.entity_id
_entity_poly.type
_entity_poly.pdbx_seq_one_letter_code
_entity_poly.pdbx_strand_id
1 'polypeptide(L)'
;MIRQVWTIAAREIASLFRLPVGWIVVALYAFLSALVFVQYALIPGSPATMRYFFAAAAWMMVPVAPAISMRLLAEEARSGTIEMLRTAPVDDGAVALGKFLGAWLFLGITLAPTLVLPITLALVSDPMPDPGPVVTGYLSLILFGGLCLGVGLVASALTSSQTLAFLGTLMTLVLVLLLGGPIASTLGPGIGERLRSVSVMGRVTELAKGVFDSGAIAFFLIAMVWSVVLTAGVLESRRLSRPRTVRVTLWAAFIAGTGASAVLAGVLSQTHRIRADVTSTGAHRLSPRAERMVDLLDGPTEIVFALDRSRADQRAADLVGDVLAAYERASPFITVRSIDLSGLAGLEQTDDLLRTLAERESETINRAIDAAKANAATMRAVATDLETLARALDAVRDAIGPSETGAQTNRAFFDQRAGLARGGARSLAEQADALEAGLNEPAESNGLPPIDRLTPPAISIWRTQRTQLADLAEQAAAFAGSDIVSPNAASLARAAAQRAGDLRDRAAIAQEQLERLPRIDALRVARALETGEALLVIGPTGTGVSAVDLDALLPPTEVLERAGVSAAGFIGPRAQELIASAIGRLIRPERPIVVFTHAGRPGEFLGGNYVTKVVERFARQGIDCLEWAAVEQIDPPDLSGIDPARTRPVVYLVISYDSTQGTTQGGLTGTQRAEQLAAAVKRLTDAGEPVLLSLNPSIFPTYGGVDPLAALAEPYGIIARTGTPLLRERVGPGGRVANPIISVVPAGGDHPLADAMRGMSTVLPWAVPITVQNRADATAWPVITATGDDAEGLWAESEWLRLWKTPADGRPYMPDQPGFDAEKDEKNGSWVLAAAGQRTGRFGESRMIVVGSNTWATDGVVVGVEQMVDGRVVTRFPGNGTLLDTAVLWLAGLDELIAPGADARSIATIQPLTPSQLTTLRWVLLGVVPGVILLGGAGFRAWRG
;
A
#
# COMPACT_ATOMS: atom_id res chain seq x y z
N MET A 1 42.78 -17.20 34.49
CA MET A 1 42.37 -16.35 33.36
C MET A 1 41.17 -15.45 33.67
N ILE A 2 39.94 -15.95 33.85
CA ILE A 2 38.73 -15.10 34.03
C ILE A 2 38.86 -14.07 35.18
N ARG A 3 39.33 -14.51 36.35
CA ARG A 3 39.55 -13.60 37.51
C ARG A 3 40.59 -12.51 37.21
N GLN A 4 41.63 -12.81 36.43
CA GLN A 4 42.66 -11.85 36.03
C GLN A 4 42.08 -10.80 35.07
N VAL A 5 41.34 -11.24 34.06
CA VAL A 5 40.66 -10.36 33.08
C VAL A 5 39.74 -9.36 33.79
N TRP A 6 38.88 -9.84 34.69
CA TRP A 6 37.97 -8.97 35.45
C TRP A 6 38.69 -8.00 36.37
N THR A 7 39.80 -8.41 36.99
CA THR A 7 40.59 -7.52 37.86
C THR A 7 41.20 -6.37 37.04
N ILE A 8 41.69 -6.65 35.84
CA ILE A 8 42.21 -5.63 34.92
C ILE A 8 41.08 -4.71 34.46
N ALA A 9 39.96 -5.26 33.99
CA ALA A 9 38.82 -4.47 33.52
C ALA A 9 38.28 -3.53 34.61
N ALA A 10 38.12 -4.02 35.84
CA ALA A 10 37.67 -3.22 36.98
C ALA A 10 38.65 -2.09 37.32
N ARG A 11 39.96 -2.36 37.23
CA ARG A 11 41.00 -1.34 37.41
C ARG A 11 40.92 -0.27 36.32
N GLU A 12 40.72 -0.66 35.06
CA GLU A 12 40.61 0.29 33.94
C GLU A 12 39.41 1.22 34.09
N ILE A 13 38.23 0.67 34.37
CA ILE A 13 37.02 1.47 34.63
C ILE A 13 37.24 2.43 35.80
N ALA A 14 37.80 1.93 36.91
CA ALA A 14 38.09 2.76 38.07
C ALA A 14 39.09 3.89 37.73
N SER A 15 40.06 3.64 36.84
CA SER A 15 41.02 4.67 36.42
C SER A 15 40.36 5.81 35.63
N LEU A 16 39.38 5.49 34.78
CA LEU A 16 38.66 6.45 33.94
C LEU A 16 37.79 7.40 34.78
N PHE A 17 37.14 6.91 35.84
CA PHE A 17 36.32 7.73 36.75
C PHE A 17 37.11 8.46 37.84
N ARG A 18 38.37 8.09 38.08
CA ARG A 18 39.26 8.83 38.98
C ARG A 18 39.69 10.18 38.38
N LEU A 19 39.72 10.29 37.06
CA LEU A 19 40.04 11.55 36.37
C LEU A 19 38.75 12.30 35.99
N PRO A 20 38.74 13.64 35.97
CA PRO A 20 37.56 14.41 35.56
C PRO A 20 37.10 14.10 34.13
N VAL A 21 38.06 13.68 33.29
CA VAL A 21 37.86 13.41 31.87
C VAL A 21 36.78 12.36 31.63
N GLY A 22 36.70 11.29 32.44
CA GLY A 22 35.68 10.25 32.25
C GLY A 22 34.26 10.81 32.39
N TRP A 23 34.01 11.60 33.44
CA TRP A 23 32.72 12.25 33.67
C TRP A 23 32.37 13.28 32.58
N ILE A 24 33.36 14.05 32.12
CA ILE A 24 33.19 15.02 31.03
C ILE A 24 32.79 14.32 29.74
N VAL A 25 33.43 13.19 29.39
CA VAL A 25 33.10 12.41 28.18
C VAL A 25 31.68 11.87 28.25
N VAL A 26 31.27 11.30 29.40
CA VAL A 26 29.90 10.79 29.59
C VAL A 26 28.87 11.92 29.50
N ALA A 27 29.11 13.05 30.15
CA ALA A 27 28.22 14.20 30.11
C ALA A 27 28.14 14.82 28.70
N LEU A 28 29.27 14.96 28.00
CA LEU A 28 29.31 15.49 26.64
C LEU A 28 28.59 14.57 25.66
N TYR A 29 28.79 13.25 25.76
CA TYR A 29 28.10 12.30 24.91
C TYR A 29 26.58 12.32 25.14
N ALA A 30 26.15 12.37 26.41
CA ALA A 30 24.74 12.52 26.77
C ALA A 30 24.16 13.83 26.23
N PHE A 31 24.88 14.94 26.35
CA PHE A 31 24.48 16.24 25.83
C PHE A 31 24.31 16.25 24.31
N LEU A 32 25.30 15.76 23.57
CA LEU A 32 25.24 15.69 22.10
C LEU A 32 24.12 14.76 21.63
N SER A 33 23.93 13.64 22.32
CA SER A 33 22.82 12.71 22.08
C SER A 33 21.45 13.38 22.30
N ALA A 34 21.30 14.09 23.42
CA ALA A 34 20.09 14.84 23.73
C ALA A 34 19.83 15.97 22.72
N LEU A 35 20.88 16.65 22.25
CA LEU A 35 20.79 17.69 21.21
C LEU A 35 20.22 17.14 19.90
N VAL A 36 20.76 16.02 19.41
CA VAL A 36 20.23 15.36 18.22
C VAL A 36 18.80 14.90 18.44
N PHE A 37 18.50 14.27 19.58
CA PHE A 37 17.15 13.81 19.88
C PHE A 37 16.15 14.96 19.91
N VAL A 38 16.46 16.05 20.61
CA VAL A 38 15.60 17.24 20.68
C VAL A 38 15.34 17.86 19.32
N GLN A 39 16.33 17.84 18.42
CA GLN A 39 16.25 18.49 17.13
C GLN A 39 15.59 17.64 16.04
N TYR A 40 15.77 16.32 16.07
CA TYR A 40 15.36 15.42 14.98
C TYR A 40 14.33 14.35 15.39
N ALA A 41 14.14 14.09 16.68
CA ALA A 41 13.21 13.07 17.17
C ALA A 41 12.07 13.66 18.02
N LEU A 42 12.33 14.62 18.90
CA LEU A 42 11.33 15.25 19.78
C LEU A 42 10.63 16.44 19.09
N ILE A 43 9.92 16.14 18.02
CA ILE A 43 9.11 17.12 17.29
C ILE A 43 7.64 16.74 17.53
N PRO A 44 6.81 17.62 18.11
CA PRO A 44 5.37 17.36 18.24
C PRO A 44 4.77 17.06 16.87
N GLY A 45 4.03 15.98 16.81
CA GLY A 45 3.59 15.41 15.56
C GLY A 45 4.67 14.73 14.72
N SER A 46 5.75 14.33 15.36
CA SER A 46 6.75 13.37 14.92
C SER A 46 6.24 11.93 14.79
N PRO A 47 6.64 11.05 13.85
CA PRO A 47 6.83 9.65 14.19
C PRO A 47 7.68 9.51 15.46
N ALA A 48 7.22 8.74 16.43
CA ALA A 48 7.99 8.43 17.62
C ALA A 48 9.09 7.40 17.27
N THR A 49 10.22 7.88 16.75
CA THR A 49 11.34 7.03 16.31
C THR A 49 12.69 7.45 16.90
N MET A 50 13.51 6.45 17.25
CA MET A 50 14.89 6.63 17.74
C MET A 50 15.94 6.50 16.61
N ARG A 51 15.51 6.27 15.36
CA ARG A 51 16.42 5.96 14.24
C ARG A 51 17.44 7.07 13.97
N TYR A 52 16.99 8.33 14.01
CA TYR A 52 17.88 9.49 13.82
C TYR A 52 18.94 9.59 14.91
N PHE A 53 18.56 9.31 16.15
CA PHE A 53 19.51 9.22 17.27
C PHE A 53 20.55 8.14 17.01
N PHE A 54 20.15 6.90 16.66
CA PHE A 54 21.11 5.81 16.45
C PHE A 54 22.09 6.09 15.31
N ALA A 55 21.61 6.67 14.19
CA ALA A 55 22.48 7.05 13.08
C ALA A 55 23.51 8.11 13.51
N ALA A 56 23.09 9.15 14.22
CA ALA A 56 24.00 10.18 14.71
C ALA A 56 24.95 9.66 15.80
N ALA A 57 24.44 8.85 16.72
CA ALA A 57 25.21 8.24 17.80
C ALA A 57 26.32 7.31 17.29
N ALA A 58 26.08 6.62 16.17
CA ALA A 58 27.11 5.85 15.47
C ALA A 58 28.21 6.75 14.91
N TRP A 59 27.86 7.87 14.26
CA TRP A 59 28.87 8.85 13.82
C TRP A 59 29.65 9.48 14.98
N MET A 60 28.98 9.75 16.11
CA MET A 60 29.64 10.25 17.32
C MET A 60 30.64 9.25 17.90
N MET A 61 30.46 7.94 17.70
CA MET A 61 31.42 6.93 18.16
C MET A 61 32.76 6.97 17.44
N VAL A 62 32.80 7.45 16.19
CA VAL A 62 34.03 7.51 15.38
C VAL A 62 35.15 8.33 16.04
N PRO A 63 34.89 9.54 16.59
CA PRO A 63 35.87 10.28 17.40
C PRO A 63 35.93 9.88 18.89
N VAL A 64 34.82 9.39 19.47
CA VAL A 64 34.76 9.02 20.90
C VAL A 64 35.56 7.76 21.21
N ALA A 65 35.45 6.72 20.37
CA ALA A 65 36.17 5.47 20.57
C ALA A 65 37.70 5.64 20.58
N PRO A 66 38.33 6.35 19.62
CA PRO A 66 39.75 6.70 19.69
C PRO A 66 40.14 7.45 20.98
N ALA A 67 39.29 8.36 21.46
CA ALA A 67 39.57 9.11 22.69
C ALA A 67 39.57 8.21 23.94
N ILE A 68 38.70 7.20 23.97
CA ILE A 68 38.66 6.19 25.05
C ILE A 68 39.85 5.22 24.93
N SER A 69 40.15 4.74 23.73
CA SER A 69 41.12 3.66 23.53
C SER A 69 42.58 4.12 23.49
N MET A 70 42.85 5.39 23.15
CA MET A 70 44.22 5.87 22.91
C MET A 70 45.18 5.63 24.08
N ARG A 71 44.69 5.66 25.32
CA ARG A 71 45.52 5.54 26.55
C ARG A 71 45.73 4.10 27.02
N LEU A 72 44.95 3.13 26.51
CA LEU A 72 44.89 1.78 27.08
C LEU A 72 46.26 1.10 27.19
N LEU A 73 47.06 1.14 26.12
CA LEU A 73 48.42 0.54 26.10
C LEU A 73 49.52 1.58 25.83
N ALA A 74 49.24 2.63 25.07
CA ALA A 74 50.22 3.66 24.75
C ALA A 74 50.71 4.40 26.01
N GLU A 75 49.85 4.63 27.01
CA GLU A 75 50.27 5.28 28.26
C GLU A 75 51.16 4.38 29.12
N GLU A 76 50.88 3.08 29.15
CA GLU A 76 51.74 2.12 29.85
C GLU A 76 53.11 2.00 29.19
N ALA A 77 53.14 2.03 27.86
CA ALA A 77 54.38 2.06 27.09
C ALA A 77 55.17 3.37 27.33
N ARG A 78 54.49 4.51 27.40
CA ARG A 78 55.11 5.82 27.64
C ARG A 78 55.63 5.97 29.07
N SER A 79 54.91 5.45 30.06
CA SER A 79 55.26 5.54 31.48
C SER A 79 56.24 4.46 31.95
N GLY A 80 56.64 3.53 31.07
CA GLY A 80 57.51 2.39 31.41
C GLY A 80 56.84 1.29 32.23
N THR A 81 55.59 1.50 32.67
CA THR A 81 54.83 0.53 33.49
C THR A 81 54.48 -0.75 32.72
N ILE A 82 54.58 -0.73 31.39
CA ILE A 82 54.40 -1.93 30.56
C ILE A 82 55.43 -3.03 30.88
N GLU A 83 56.62 -2.68 31.39
CA GLU A 83 57.63 -3.67 31.81
C GLU A 83 57.21 -4.43 33.06
N MET A 84 56.54 -3.75 34.00
CA MET A 84 55.94 -4.38 35.18
C MET A 84 54.78 -5.31 34.79
N LEU A 85 53.96 -4.92 33.82
CA LEU A 85 52.91 -5.80 33.29
C LEU A 85 53.49 -7.06 32.63
N ARG A 86 54.60 -6.93 31.88
CA ARG A 86 55.25 -8.05 31.19
C ARG A 86 55.96 -9.05 32.11
N THR A 87 56.36 -8.59 33.29
CA THR A 87 57.02 -9.42 34.31
C THR A 87 56.02 -10.04 35.29
N ALA A 88 54.79 -9.55 35.33
CA ALA A 88 53.71 -10.17 36.08
C ALA A 88 53.31 -11.55 35.48
N PRO A 89 52.88 -12.52 36.30
CA PRO A 89 52.43 -13.84 35.85
C PRO A 89 51.00 -13.76 35.26
N VAL A 90 50.83 -12.93 34.24
CA VAL A 90 49.56 -12.70 33.54
C VAL A 90 49.77 -12.94 32.06
N ASP A 91 48.83 -13.66 31.45
CA ASP A 91 48.84 -13.96 30.01
C ASP A 91 48.55 -12.70 29.17
N ASP A 92 49.23 -12.53 28.04
CA ASP A 92 49.08 -11.36 27.16
C ASP A 92 47.65 -11.27 26.59
N GLY A 93 47.01 -12.42 26.32
CA GLY A 93 45.61 -12.50 25.93
C GLY A 93 44.66 -12.02 27.04
N ALA A 94 44.96 -12.34 28.30
CA ALA A 94 44.20 -11.85 29.45
C ALA A 94 44.36 -10.32 29.66
N VAL A 95 45.53 -9.76 29.37
CA VAL A 95 45.76 -8.30 29.39
C VAL A 95 44.97 -7.60 28.29
N ALA A 96 45.08 -8.07 27.05
CA ALA A 96 44.36 -7.50 25.92
C ALA A 96 42.83 -7.55 26.13
N LEU A 97 42.30 -8.71 26.54
CA LEU A 97 40.88 -8.88 26.81
C LEU A 97 40.40 -8.04 28.01
N GLY A 98 41.20 -7.97 29.08
CA GLY A 98 40.88 -7.15 30.26
C GLY A 98 40.79 -5.66 29.95
N LYS A 99 41.74 -5.13 29.17
CA LYS A 99 41.73 -3.72 28.73
C LYS A 99 40.58 -3.43 27.78
N PHE A 100 40.33 -4.34 26.83
CA PHE A 100 39.18 -4.24 25.93
C PHE A 100 37.86 -4.21 26.70
N LEU A 101 37.62 -5.16 27.60
CA LEU A 101 36.40 -5.24 28.39
C LEU A 101 36.23 -4.02 29.31
N GLY A 102 37.30 -3.49 29.89
CA GLY A 102 37.25 -2.25 30.67
C GLY A 102 36.75 -1.06 29.84
N ALA A 103 37.29 -0.88 28.64
CA ALA A 103 36.86 0.17 27.71
C ALA A 103 35.42 -0.06 27.19
N TRP A 104 35.06 -1.31 26.90
CA TRP A 104 33.75 -1.68 26.39
C TRP A 104 32.64 -1.53 27.44
N LEU A 105 32.93 -1.82 28.71
CA LEU A 105 32.02 -1.54 29.83
C LEU A 105 31.88 -0.03 30.06
N PHE A 106 32.98 0.74 29.96
CA PHE A 106 32.92 2.20 30.03
C PHE A 106 32.08 2.80 28.90
N LEU A 107 32.15 2.25 27.69
CA LEU A 107 31.24 2.58 26.59
C LEU A 107 29.78 2.32 26.98
N GLY A 108 29.46 1.18 27.59
CA GLY A 108 28.12 0.89 28.12
C GLY A 108 27.64 1.94 29.13
N ILE A 109 28.51 2.37 30.05
CA ILE A 109 28.22 3.44 31.01
C ILE A 109 28.02 4.79 30.30
N THR A 110 28.76 5.04 29.22
CA THR A 110 28.61 6.27 28.40
C THR A 110 27.26 6.30 27.67
N LEU A 111 26.75 5.14 27.26
CA LEU A 111 25.43 5.02 26.61
C LEU A 111 24.26 5.06 27.61
N ALA A 112 24.45 4.60 28.85
CA ALA A 112 23.37 4.45 29.83
C ALA A 112 22.53 5.73 30.07
N PRO A 113 23.11 6.95 30.21
CA PRO A 113 22.32 8.17 30.36
C PRO A 113 21.39 8.47 29.18
N THR A 114 21.71 7.97 27.98
CA THR A 114 20.86 8.19 26.80
C THR A 114 19.55 7.39 26.86
N LEU A 115 19.41 6.42 27.77
CA LEU A 115 18.15 5.67 27.97
C LEU A 115 16.99 6.57 28.44
N VAL A 116 17.28 7.77 28.94
CA VAL A 116 16.25 8.78 29.21
C VAL A 116 15.49 9.21 27.95
N LEU A 117 16.13 9.14 26.78
CA LEU A 117 15.56 9.56 25.50
C LEU A 117 14.39 8.66 25.05
N PRO A 118 14.51 7.33 24.95
CA PRO A 118 13.38 6.46 24.62
C PRO A 118 12.29 6.47 25.70
N ILE A 119 12.65 6.65 26.98
CA ILE A 119 11.66 6.83 28.06
C ILE A 119 10.85 8.10 27.82
N THR A 120 11.53 9.22 27.54
CA THR A 120 10.87 10.49 27.23
C THR A 120 9.95 10.33 26.02
N LEU A 121 10.43 9.64 24.98
CA LEU A 121 9.66 9.38 23.78
C LEU A 121 8.39 8.57 24.07
N ALA A 122 8.49 7.52 24.90
CA ALA A 122 7.35 6.70 25.30
C ALA A 122 6.30 7.46 26.12
N LEU A 123 6.71 8.46 26.92
CA LEU A 123 5.80 9.27 27.71
C LEU A 123 5.03 10.32 26.90
N VAL A 124 5.55 10.71 25.74
CA VAL A 124 4.96 11.77 24.90
C VAL A 124 4.26 11.24 23.65
N SER A 125 4.13 9.92 23.50
CA SER A 125 3.55 9.31 22.30
C SER A 125 2.37 8.40 22.59
N ASP A 126 1.45 8.31 21.61
CA ASP A 126 0.28 7.45 21.64
C ASP A 126 0.03 6.89 20.23
N PRO A 127 -0.03 5.55 20.04
CA PRO A 127 0.30 4.50 21.02
C PRO A 127 1.79 4.51 21.41
N MET A 128 2.16 3.70 22.41
CA MET A 128 3.55 3.60 22.89
C MET A 128 4.51 3.19 21.75
N PRO A 129 5.74 3.75 21.66
CA PRO A 129 6.69 3.44 20.62
C PRO A 129 7.19 2.00 20.70
N ASP A 130 7.50 1.47 19.52
CA ASP A 130 8.00 0.12 19.36
C ASP A 130 9.31 -0.11 20.11
N PRO A 131 9.37 -1.04 21.09
CA PRO A 131 10.60 -1.31 21.81
C PRO A 131 11.65 -2.04 20.95
N GLY A 132 11.25 -2.71 19.87
CA GLY A 132 12.14 -3.50 19.00
C GLY A 132 13.31 -2.69 18.44
N PRO A 133 13.05 -1.64 17.63
CA PRO A 133 14.08 -0.75 17.10
C PRO A 133 14.94 -0.09 18.17
N VAL A 134 14.38 0.19 19.35
CA VAL A 134 15.14 0.76 20.47
C VAL A 134 16.18 -0.23 20.97
N VAL A 135 15.77 -1.47 21.25
CA VAL A 135 16.67 -2.52 21.76
C VAL A 135 17.74 -2.88 20.73
N THR A 136 17.35 -3.12 19.47
CA THR A 136 18.31 -3.49 18.41
C THR A 136 19.22 -2.33 18.03
N GLY A 137 18.74 -1.08 18.11
CA GLY A 137 19.54 0.12 17.93
C GLY A 137 20.61 0.25 19.01
N TYR A 138 20.29 0.08 20.29
CA TYR A 138 21.29 0.08 21.36
C TYR A 138 22.28 -1.08 21.24
N LEU A 139 21.80 -2.28 20.88
CA LEU A 139 22.67 -3.41 20.59
C LEU A 139 23.66 -3.09 19.47
N SER A 140 23.20 -2.43 18.40
CA SER A 140 24.05 -2.00 17.29
C SER A 140 25.15 -1.03 17.73
N LEU A 141 24.84 -0.06 18.61
CA LEU A 141 25.82 0.89 19.14
C LEU A 141 26.86 0.21 20.03
N ILE A 142 26.44 -0.73 20.88
CA ILE A 142 27.35 -1.49 21.75
C ILE A 142 28.32 -2.35 20.93
N LEU A 143 27.82 -3.00 19.87
CA LEU A 143 28.61 -3.85 18.98
C LEU A 143 29.55 -3.01 18.09
N PHE A 144 29.03 -1.96 17.46
CA PHE A 144 29.82 -1.05 16.63
C PHE A 144 30.89 -0.31 17.45
N GLY A 145 30.52 0.23 18.60
CA GLY A 145 31.48 0.85 19.51
C GLY A 145 32.53 -0.14 20.01
N GLY A 146 32.16 -1.41 20.24
CA GLY A 146 33.10 -2.50 20.53
C GLY A 146 34.12 -2.72 19.41
N LEU A 147 33.68 -2.75 18.15
CA LEU A 147 34.59 -2.81 16.99
C LEU A 147 35.53 -1.60 16.97
N CYS A 148 35.01 -0.38 17.15
CA CYS A 148 35.83 0.83 17.14
C CYS A 148 36.88 0.83 18.26
N LEU A 149 36.51 0.41 19.47
CA LEU A 149 37.44 0.26 20.59
C LEU A 149 38.48 -0.84 20.33
N GLY A 150 38.11 -1.91 19.64
CA GLY A 150 39.02 -2.98 19.24
C GLY A 150 40.11 -2.47 18.30
N VAL A 151 39.73 -1.74 17.24
CA VAL A 151 40.68 -1.07 16.33
C VAL A 151 41.58 -0.11 17.12
N GLY A 152 41.00 0.63 18.05
CA GLY A 152 41.72 1.57 18.87
C GLY A 152 42.71 0.95 19.86
N LEU A 153 42.38 -0.22 20.38
CA LEU A 153 43.28 -1.01 21.23
C LEU A 153 44.48 -1.52 20.43
N VAL A 154 44.27 -2.01 19.21
CA VAL A 154 45.35 -2.41 18.29
C VAL A 154 46.26 -1.22 17.99
N ALA A 155 45.69 -0.06 17.63
CA ALA A 155 46.47 1.15 17.39
C ALA A 155 47.27 1.60 18.61
N SER A 156 46.68 1.56 19.82
CA SER A 156 47.35 1.88 21.09
C SER A 156 48.50 0.91 21.40
N ALA A 157 48.39 -0.36 21.01
CA ALA A 157 49.46 -1.35 21.18
C ALA A 157 50.68 -1.10 20.26
N LEU A 158 50.45 -0.47 19.10
CA LEU A 158 51.48 -0.25 18.08
C LEU A 158 52.37 0.96 18.36
N THR A 159 51.92 1.92 19.17
CA THR A 159 52.64 3.19 19.42
C THR A 159 52.77 3.50 20.91
N SER A 160 53.79 4.28 21.28
CA SER A 160 53.94 4.86 22.63
C SER A 160 53.35 6.27 22.73
N SER A 161 52.90 6.87 21.63
CA SER A 161 52.30 8.21 21.61
C SER A 161 50.77 8.12 21.55
N GLN A 162 50.09 8.66 22.58
CA GLN A 162 48.62 8.72 22.62
C GLN A 162 48.04 9.45 21.39
N THR A 163 48.70 10.52 20.93
CA THR A 163 48.26 11.28 19.75
C THR A 163 48.31 10.42 18.48
N LEU A 164 49.36 9.64 18.30
CA LEU A 164 49.46 8.71 17.16
C LEU A 164 48.46 7.56 17.28
N ALA A 165 48.19 7.07 18.49
CA ALA A 165 47.18 6.04 18.72
C ALA A 165 45.78 6.56 18.35
N PHE A 166 45.45 7.78 18.79
CA PHE A 166 44.20 8.45 18.46
C PHE A 166 44.04 8.62 16.94
N LEU A 167 45.03 9.27 16.29
CA LEU A 167 44.95 9.58 14.87
C LEU A 167 44.95 8.32 14.00
N GLY A 168 45.75 7.31 14.36
CA GLY A 168 45.78 6.02 13.66
C GLY A 168 44.45 5.28 13.75
N THR A 169 43.80 5.30 14.91
CA THR A 169 42.45 4.74 15.09
C THR A 169 41.44 5.48 14.22
N LEU A 170 41.42 6.82 14.32
CA LEU A 170 40.46 7.66 13.60
C LEU A 170 40.57 7.48 12.08
N MET A 171 41.79 7.53 11.54
CA MET A 171 42.03 7.34 10.10
C MET A 171 41.63 5.95 9.62
N THR A 172 41.90 4.91 10.42
CA THR A 172 41.48 3.54 10.09
C THR A 172 39.96 3.42 10.05
N LEU A 173 39.26 3.99 11.03
CA LEU A 173 37.79 3.96 11.08
C LEU A 173 37.18 4.72 9.90
N VAL A 174 37.67 5.93 9.60
CA VAL A 174 37.20 6.73 8.46
C VAL A 174 37.42 5.97 7.15
N LEU A 175 38.59 5.36 6.95
CA LEU A 175 38.88 4.59 5.74
C LEU A 175 37.93 3.39 5.57
N VAL A 176 37.68 2.63 6.64
CA VAL A 176 36.75 1.49 6.63
C VAL A 176 35.33 1.95 6.27
N LEU A 177 34.88 3.07 6.84
CA LEU A 177 33.55 3.63 6.54
C LEU A 177 33.44 4.12 5.09
N LEU A 178 34.48 4.73 4.54
CA LEU A 178 34.50 5.20 3.15
C LEU A 178 34.50 4.05 2.14
N LEU A 179 35.28 3.00 2.42
CA LEU A 179 35.39 1.80 1.56
C LEU A 179 34.05 1.07 1.43
N GLY A 180 33.31 0.93 2.52
CA GLY A 180 32.00 0.25 2.54
C GLY A 180 30.80 1.13 2.14
N GLY A 181 31.04 2.38 1.73
CA GLY A 181 29.99 3.35 1.39
C GLY A 181 30.31 4.10 0.10
N PRO A 182 30.70 5.40 0.15
CA PRO A 182 30.89 6.23 -1.04
C PRO A 182 31.83 5.65 -2.11
N ILE A 183 32.91 4.99 -1.69
CA ILE A 183 33.87 4.41 -2.65
C ILE A 183 33.23 3.21 -3.36
N ALA A 184 32.51 2.34 -2.64
CA ALA A 184 31.84 1.18 -3.22
C ALA A 184 30.72 1.55 -4.21
N SER A 185 30.07 2.71 -4.05
CA SER A 185 29.07 3.20 -5.00
C SER A 185 29.66 3.72 -6.31
N THR A 186 30.94 4.12 -6.33
CA THR A 186 31.63 4.60 -7.55
C THR A 186 32.26 3.47 -8.37
N LEU A 187 32.31 2.25 -7.83
CA LEU A 187 32.95 1.10 -8.46
C LEU A 187 31.88 0.19 -9.10
N GLY A 188 32.19 -0.36 -10.28
CA GLY A 188 31.27 -1.20 -11.05
C GLY A 188 30.76 -2.45 -10.32
N PRO A 189 29.76 -3.17 -10.90
CA PRO A 189 28.93 -4.16 -10.20
C PRO A 189 29.72 -5.20 -9.38
N GLY A 190 30.79 -5.78 -9.94
CA GLY A 190 31.53 -6.83 -9.25
C GLY A 190 32.34 -6.39 -8.01
N ILE A 191 33.09 -5.28 -8.10
CA ILE A 191 33.94 -4.80 -7.00
C ILE A 191 33.11 -4.02 -5.99
N GLY A 192 32.17 -3.19 -6.47
CA GLY A 192 31.29 -2.40 -5.62
C GLY A 192 30.45 -3.27 -4.70
N GLU A 193 29.91 -4.39 -5.19
CA GLU A 193 29.07 -5.29 -4.39
C GLU A 193 29.87 -6.03 -3.30
N ARG A 194 31.09 -6.48 -3.61
CA ARG A 194 32.01 -7.05 -2.62
C ARG A 194 32.38 -6.05 -1.54
N LEU A 195 32.63 -4.79 -1.88
CA LEU A 195 32.94 -3.75 -0.89
C LEU A 195 31.72 -3.38 -0.03
N ARG A 196 30.52 -3.34 -0.61
CA ARG A 196 29.27 -3.13 0.14
C ARG A 196 29.01 -4.23 1.17
N SER A 197 29.43 -5.47 0.91
CA SER A 197 29.30 -6.58 1.87
C SER A 197 30.05 -6.34 3.20
N VAL A 198 31.07 -5.48 3.19
CA VAL A 198 31.88 -5.09 4.36
C VAL A 198 31.35 -3.80 5.03
N SER A 199 30.26 -3.22 4.52
CA SER A 199 29.71 -1.97 5.05
C SER A 199 29.32 -2.08 6.52
N VAL A 200 30.00 -1.31 7.36
CA VAL A 200 29.75 -1.26 8.80
C VAL A 200 28.50 -0.44 9.10
N MET A 201 28.36 0.72 8.45
CA MET A 201 27.24 1.63 8.68
C MET A 201 25.92 1.06 8.14
N GLY A 202 25.95 0.30 7.04
CA GLY A 202 24.77 -0.43 6.55
C GLY A 202 24.22 -1.41 7.59
N ARG A 203 25.09 -2.14 8.30
CA ARG A 203 24.67 -3.06 9.37
C ARG A 203 24.11 -2.34 10.58
N VAL A 204 24.70 -1.21 10.97
CA VAL A 204 24.19 -0.39 12.09
C VAL A 204 22.80 0.17 11.77
N THR A 205 22.63 0.72 10.56
CA THR A 205 21.34 1.29 10.12
C THR A 205 20.25 0.24 10.01
N GLU A 206 20.54 -0.95 9.48
CA GLU A 206 19.59 -2.07 9.44
C GLU A 206 19.19 -2.57 10.85
N LEU A 207 20.14 -2.73 11.77
CA LEU A 207 19.83 -3.07 13.15
C LEU A 207 19.00 -1.97 13.84
N ALA A 208 19.29 -0.70 13.58
CA ALA A 208 18.54 0.43 14.11
C ALA A 208 17.10 0.53 13.56
N LYS A 209 16.75 -0.20 12.50
CA LYS A 209 15.39 -0.34 11.98
C LYS A 209 14.52 -1.34 12.78
N GLY A 210 15.10 -2.11 13.72
CA GLY A 210 14.36 -3.18 14.43
C GLY A 210 14.55 -4.57 13.84
N VAL A 211 15.40 -4.69 12.82
CA VAL A 211 15.71 -5.95 12.16
C VAL A 211 16.89 -6.60 12.86
N PHE A 212 16.65 -7.70 13.55
CA PHE A 212 17.69 -8.55 14.11
C PHE A 212 18.30 -9.43 13.00
N ASP A 213 19.51 -9.11 12.54
CA ASP A 213 20.28 -9.94 11.61
C ASP A 213 21.45 -10.60 12.37
N SER A 214 21.37 -11.93 12.55
CA SER A 214 22.43 -12.72 13.16
C SER A 214 23.78 -12.59 12.42
N GLY A 215 23.74 -12.38 11.11
CA GLY A 215 24.94 -12.15 10.30
C GLY A 215 25.64 -10.82 10.62
N ALA A 216 24.87 -9.77 10.92
CA ALA A 216 25.41 -8.48 11.35
C ALA A 216 26.05 -8.59 12.75
N ILE A 217 25.40 -9.28 13.68
CA ILE A 217 25.92 -9.46 15.05
C ILE A 217 27.22 -10.26 15.03
N ALA A 218 27.25 -11.38 14.31
CA ALA A 218 28.44 -12.20 14.17
C ALA A 218 29.59 -11.42 13.51
N PHE A 219 29.33 -10.60 12.48
CA PHE A 219 30.34 -9.73 11.90
C PHE A 219 31.02 -8.84 12.95
N PHE A 220 30.25 -8.17 13.80
CA PHE A 220 30.81 -7.32 14.86
C PHE A 220 31.58 -8.13 15.90
N LEU A 221 31.04 -9.26 16.36
CA LEU A 221 31.70 -10.12 17.35
C LEU A 221 33.01 -10.68 16.82
N ILE A 222 33.05 -11.14 15.57
CA ILE A 222 34.27 -11.62 14.91
C ILE A 222 35.30 -10.50 14.84
N ALA A 223 34.91 -9.28 14.44
CA ALA A 223 35.81 -8.14 14.37
C ALA A 223 36.36 -7.73 15.75
N MET A 224 35.53 -7.78 16.81
CA MET A 224 35.95 -7.53 18.19
C MET A 224 36.99 -8.57 18.66
N VAL A 225 36.67 -9.86 18.51
CA VAL A 225 37.57 -10.96 18.88
C VAL A 225 38.88 -10.88 18.10
N TRP A 226 38.80 -10.62 16.79
CA TRP A 226 39.97 -10.49 15.94
C TRP A 226 40.87 -9.32 16.39
N SER A 227 40.29 -8.18 16.76
CA SER A 227 41.05 -7.03 17.28
C SER A 227 41.77 -7.33 18.60
N VAL A 228 41.12 -8.07 19.50
CA VAL A 228 41.75 -8.51 20.77
C VAL A 228 42.88 -9.49 20.50
N VAL A 229 42.69 -10.45 19.60
CA VAL A 229 43.72 -11.44 19.20
C VAL A 229 44.92 -10.73 18.54
N LEU A 230 44.68 -9.76 17.67
CA LEU A 230 45.73 -8.93 17.09
C LEU A 230 46.52 -8.19 18.16
N THR A 231 45.83 -7.58 19.13
CA THR A 231 46.47 -6.88 20.25
C THR A 231 47.34 -7.83 21.09
N ALA A 232 46.82 -9.01 21.45
CA ALA A 232 47.58 -10.01 22.20
C ALA A 232 48.85 -10.45 21.45
N GLY A 233 48.73 -10.66 20.13
CA GLY A 233 49.90 -10.88 19.27
C GLY A 233 50.91 -9.75 19.37
N VAL A 234 50.46 -8.47 19.37
CA VAL A 234 51.33 -7.26 19.42
C VAL A 234 52.18 -7.31 20.67
N LEU A 235 51.57 -7.65 21.81
CA LEU A 235 52.25 -7.79 23.08
C LEU A 235 53.25 -8.96 23.07
N GLU A 236 52.85 -10.14 22.60
CA GLU A 236 53.69 -11.34 22.57
C GLU A 236 54.92 -11.15 21.68
N SER A 237 54.74 -10.53 20.51
CA SER A 237 55.84 -10.28 19.57
C SER A 237 56.90 -9.32 20.09
N ARG A 238 56.52 -8.43 21.02
CA ARG A 238 57.44 -7.51 21.70
C ARG A 238 58.13 -8.20 22.89
N ARG A 239 57.65 -9.35 23.32
CA ARG A 239 58.26 -10.22 24.35
C ARG A 239 59.33 -11.13 23.76
N LEU A 240 59.15 -11.57 22.52
CA LEU A 240 60.11 -12.43 21.81
C LEU A 240 61.33 -11.63 21.30
N SER A 241 62.52 -11.91 21.85
CA SER A 241 63.81 -11.36 21.42
C SER A 241 64.30 -11.93 20.08
N ARG A 242 63.46 -11.92 19.04
CA ARG A 242 63.79 -12.41 17.69
C ARG A 242 64.25 -11.28 16.75
N PRO A 243 65.09 -11.58 15.74
CA PRO A 243 65.53 -10.59 14.75
C PRO A 243 64.35 -9.97 14.00
N ARG A 244 64.51 -8.71 13.56
CA ARG A 244 63.43 -7.87 13.00
C ARG A 244 62.71 -8.52 11.80
N THR A 245 63.45 -9.21 10.93
CA THR A 245 62.89 -9.95 9.79
C THR A 245 61.97 -11.08 10.23
N VAL A 246 62.43 -11.95 11.14
CA VAL A 246 61.63 -13.06 11.67
C VAL A 246 60.38 -12.56 12.40
N ARG A 247 60.48 -11.44 13.14
CA ARG A 247 59.31 -10.80 13.74
C ARG A 247 58.30 -10.34 12.69
N VAL A 248 58.73 -9.61 11.66
CA VAL A 248 57.85 -9.12 10.59
C VAL A 248 57.18 -10.29 9.84
N THR A 249 57.90 -11.37 9.55
CA THR A 249 57.34 -12.55 8.87
C THR A 249 56.32 -13.29 9.74
N LEU A 250 56.61 -13.50 11.03
CA LEU A 250 55.66 -14.11 11.98
C LEU A 250 54.41 -13.24 12.14
N TRP A 251 54.59 -11.92 12.15
CA TRP A 251 53.49 -10.94 12.14
C TRP A 251 52.61 -11.03 10.91
N ALA A 252 53.21 -11.04 9.72
CA ALA A 252 52.49 -11.17 8.47
C ALA A 252 51.71 -12.49 8.41
N ALA A 253 52.33 -13.60 8.84
CA ALA A 253 51.68 -14.91 8.90
C ALA A 253 50.54 -14.95 9.92
N PHE A 254 50.70 -14.33 11.09
CA PHE A 254 49.66 -14.26 12.12
C PHE A 254 48.48 -13.40 11.68
N ILE A 255 48.72 -12.22 11.08
CA ILE A 255 47.67 -11.36 10.52
C ILE A 255 46.95 -12.08 9.37
N ALA A 256 47.69 -12.74 8.47
CA ALA A 256 47.10 -13.48 7.36
C ALA A 256 46.25 -14.67 7.85
N GLY A 257 46.75 -15.46 8.81
CA GLY A 257 46.04 -16.62 9.34
C GLY A 257 44.79 -16.23 10.14
N THR A 258 44.91 -15.25 11.03
CA THR A 258 43.76 -14.76 11.81
C THR A 258 42.76 -13.98 10.95
N GLY A 259 43.24 -13.21 9.97
CA GLY A 259 42.40 -12.51 8.99
C GLY A 259 41.64 -13.47 8.08
N ALA A 260 42.28 -14.51 7.55
CA ALA A 260 41.62 -15.54 6.76
C ALA A 260 40.56 -16.29 7.59
N SER A 261 40.85 -16.56 8.87
CA SER A 261 39.89 -17.20 9.78
C SER A 261 38.69 -16.28 10.08
N ALA A 262 38.91 -14.98 10.25
CA ALA A 262 37.85 -13.99 10.43
C ALA A 262 36.99 -13.83 9.18
N VAL A 263 37.60 -13.84 7.99
CA VAL A 263 36.89 -13.83 6.70
C VAL A 263 36.06 -15.09 6.53
N LEU A 264 36.63 -16.27 6.80
CA LEU A 264 35.91 -17.54 6.71
C LEU A 264 34.73 -17.60 7.69
N ALA A 265 34.92 -17.15 8.94
CA ALA A 265 33.85 -17.05 9.92
C ALA A 265 32.76 -16.05 9.49
N GLY A 266 33.15 -14.94 8.86
CA GLY A 266 32.23 -13.96 8.27
C GLY A 266 31.40 -14.56 7.12
N VAL A 267 32.03 -15.34 6.23
CA VAL A 267 31.35 -16.04 5.14
C VAL A 267 30.39 -17.12 5.68
N LEU A 268 30.85 -17.95 6.62
CA LEU A 268 30.00 -18.95 7.28
C LEU A 268 28.80 -18.31 7.98
N SER A 269 29.01 -17.18 8.66
CA SER A 269 27.94 -16.41 9.27
C SER A 269 26.93 -15.86 8.25
N GLN A 270 27.36 -15.57 7.02
CA GLN A 270 26.45 -15.12 5.95
C GLN A 270 25.65 -16.27 5.31
N THR A 271 26.13 -17.51 5.40
CA THR A 271 25.38 -18.69 4.90
C THR A 271 24.26 -19.14 5.86
N HIS A 272 24.44 -18.94 7.17
CA HIS A 272 23.47 -19.33 8.21
C HIS A 272 22.80 -18.10 8.83
N ARG A 273 22.15 -17.26 7.99
CA ARG A 273 21.52 -16.01 8.44
C ARG A 273 20.10 -16.27 8.93
N ILE A 274 19.90 -16.07 10.23
CA ILE A 274 18.58 -15.89 10.85
C ILE A 274 18.31 -14.39 10.93
N ARG A 275 17.22 -13.94 10.29
CA ARG A 275 16.74 -12.55 10.31
C ARG A 275 15.36 -12.51 10.98
N ALA A 276 15.26 -11.81 12.11
CA ALA A 276 14.00 -11.64 12.85
C ALA A 276 13.64 -10.15 12.92
N ASP A 277 12.45 -9.76 12.46
CA ASP A 277 11.92 -8.42 12.71
C ASP A 277 11.31 -8.41 14.12
N VAL A 278 11.86 -7.56 14.98
CA VAL A 278 11.51 -7.41 16.40
C VAL A 278 10.57 -6.21 16.62
N THR A 279 10.14 -5.54 15.55
CA THR A 279 9.13 -4.47 15.65
C THR A 279 7.78 -5.04 16.11
N SER A 280 7.22 -4.50 17.19
CA SER A 280 5.82 -4.68 17.63
C SER A 280 4.78 -4.37 16.54
N THR A 281 5.12 -3.48 15.60
CA THR A 281 4.26 -3.10 14.46
C THR A 281 4.43 -4.00 13.24
N GLY A 282 5.50 -4.81 13.18
CA GLY A 282 5.87 -5.57 11.98
C GLY A 282 6.17 -4.66 10.78
N ALA A 283 6.69 -3.46 11.00
CA ALA A 283 6.89 -2.44 9.95
C ALA A 283 7.78 -2.92 8.77
N HIS A 284 8.58 -3.98 8.97
CA HIS A 284 9.38 -4.63 7.93
C HIS A 284 8.88 -6.02 7.54
N ARG A 285 7.68 -6.40 7.99
CA ARG A 285 6.89 -7.54 7.52
C ARG A 285 5.78 -7.04 6.61
N LEU A 286 5.38 -7.90 5.66
CA LEU A 286 4.17 -7.67 4.88
C LEU A 286 2.95 -7.58 5.81
N SER A 287 1.94 -6.78 5.43
CA SER A 287 0.63 -6.84 6.07
C SER A 287 0.04 -8.25 5.94
N PRO A 288 -0.86 -8.69 6.84
CA PRO A 288 -1.53 -9.99 6.69
C PRO A 288 -2.21 -10.16 5.33
N ARG A 289 -2.75 -9.05 4.78
CA ARG A 289 -3.27 -9.01 3.42
C ARG A 289 -2.20 -9.26 2.37
N ALA A 290 -1.08 -8.54 2.44
CA ALA A 290 0.02 -8.72 1.51
C ALA A 290 0.61 -10.15 1.58
N GLU A 291 0.82 -10.69 2.79
CA GLU A 291 1.30 -12.07 3.00
C GLU A 291 0.33 -13.08 2.39
N ARG A 292 -0.98 -12.92 2.62
CA ARG A 292 -2.00 -13.79 2.00
C ARG A 292 -2.01 -13.70 0.47
N MET A 293 -1.81 -12.50 -0.10
CA MET A 293 -1.72 -12.35 -1.55
C MET A 293 -0.48 -13.06 -2.10
N VAL A 294 0.62 -13.02 -1.35
CA VAL A 294 1.84 -13.75 -1.71
C VAL A 294 1.66 -15.26 -1.61
N ASP A 295 0.97 -15.76 -0.58
CA ASP A 295 0.70 -17.19 -0.37
C ASP A 295 -0.20 -17.79 -1.46
N LEU A 296 -1.05 -16.97 -2.08
CA LEU A 296 -1.94 -17.36 -3.17
C LEU A 296 -1.25 -17.37 -4.55
N LEU A 297 0.00 -16.92 -4.66
CA LEU A 297 0.76 -17.00 -5.91
C LEU A 297 1.20 -18.44 -6.19
N ASP A 298 0.94 -18.91 -7.40
CA ASP A 298 1.20 -20.28 -7.86
C ASP A 298 2.39 -20.39 -8.84
N GLY A 299 3.04 -19.26 -9.16
CA GLY A 299 4.17 -19.24 -10.09
C GLY A 299 5.03 -17.98 -10.02
N PRO A 300 6.10 -17.92 -10.84
CA PRO A 300 7.05 -16.80 -10.84
C PRO A 300 6.37 -15.49 -11.22
N THR A 301 6.49 -14.50 -10.34
CA THR A 301 5.89 -13.17 -10.45
C THR A 301 6.99 -12.12 -10.36
N GLU A 302 7.08 -11.26 -11.35
CA GLU A 302 8.08 -10.19 -11.40
C GLU A 302 7.42 -8.85 -11.05
N ILE A 303 7.98 -8.14 -10.08
CA ILE A 303 7.57 -6.77 -9.75
C ILE A 303 8.61 -5.81 -10.36
N VAL A 304 8.21 -5.06 -11.38
CA VAL A 304 9.06 -4.07 -12.04
C VAL A 304 8.76 -2.69 -11.49
N PHE A 305 9.73 -2.06 -10.86
CA PHE A 305 9.67 -0.69 -10.38
C PHE A 305 10.51 0.23 -11.28
N ALA A 306 9.87 0.87 -12.25
CA ALA A 306 10.47 1.77 -13.21
C ALA A 306 10.17 3.23 -12.84
N LEU A 307 11.23 4.03 -12.60
CA LEU A 307 11.11 5.39 -12.08
C LEU A 307 12.19 6.31 -12.67
N ASP A 308 11.83 7.55 -13.02
CA ASP A 308 12.79 8.63 -13.22
C ASP A 308 13.22 9.21 -11.86
N ARG A 309 14.40 8.78 -11.38
CA ARG A 309 14.92 9.21 -10.07
C ARG A 309 15.28 10.70 -10.00
N SER A 310 15.34 11.41 -11.13
CA SER A 310 15.60 12.84 -11.15
C SER A 310 14.36 13.68 -10.78
N ARG A 311 13.16 13.10 -10.91
CA ARG A 311 11.87 13.76 -10.66
C ARG A 311 11.21 13.33 -9.36
N ALA A 312 11.48 12.10 -8.92
CA ALA A 312 10.89 11.52 -7.71
C ALA A 312 11.66 11.87 -6.42
N ASP A 313 10.93 11.97 -5.30
CA ASP A 313 11.57 12.11 -3.98
C ASP A 313 12.36 10.83 -3.63
N GLN A 314 13.66 11.00 -3.40
CA GLN A 314 14.57 9.88 -3.16
C GLN A 314 14.21 9.07 -1.90
N ARG A 315 13.68 9.73 -0.86
CA ARG A 315 13.29 9.04 0.39
C ARG A 315 12.04 8.22 0.18
N ALA A 316 11.09 8.74 -0.59
CA ALA A 316 9.87 8.03 -0.98
C ALA A 316 10.20 6.77 -1.79
N ALA A 317 11.10 6.89 -2.77
CA ALA A 317 11.58 5.76 -3.56
C ALA A 317 12.32 4.71 -2.70
N ASP A 318 13.16 5.12 -1.75
CA ASP A 318 13.85 4.21 -0.82
C ASP A 318 12.87 3.43 0.06
N LEU A 319 11.79 4.08 0.53
CA LEU A 319 10.75 3.44 1.34
C LEU A 319 9.93 2.41 0.56
N VAL A 320 9.60 2.70 -0.69
CA VAL A 320 8.98 1.74 -1.61
C VAL A 320 9.95 0.59 -1.87
N GLY A 321 11.23 0.87 -2.08
CA GLY A 321 12.28 -0.14 -2.20
C GLY A 321 12.35 -1.08 -1.00
N ASP A 322 12.25 -0.55 0.22
CA ASP A 322 12.19 -1.34 1.46
C ASP A 322 10.97 -2.28 1.48
N VAL A 323 9.81 -1.83 0.97
CA VAL A 323 8.59 -2.66 0.83
C VAL A 323 8.75 -3.74 -0.22
N LEU A 324 9.29 -3.40 -1.40
CA LEU A 324 9.54 -4.36 -2.48
C LEU A 324 10.51 -5.46 -2.03
N ALA A 325 11.57 -5.08 -1.30
CA ALA A 325 12.49 -6.02 -0.70
C ALA A 325 11.84 -6.91 0.39
N ALA A 326 10.71 -6.49 0.98
CA ALA A 326 9.92 -7.34 1.86
C ALA A 326 9.10 -8.37 1.07
N TYR A 327 8.51 -7.99 -0.07
CA TYR A 327 7.81 -8.91 -0.99
C TYR A 327 8.76 -9.97 -1.57
N GLU A 328 9.92 -9.57 -2.08
CA GLU A 328 10.93 -10.49 -2.63
C GLU A 328 11.43 -11.51 -1.58
N ARG A 329 11.49 -11.11 -0.30
CA ARG A 329 11.86 -12.01 0.79
C ARG A 329 10.73 -12.93 1.24
N ALA A 330 9.48 -12.53 1.03
CA ALA A 330 8.31 -13.28 1.50
C ALA A 330 8.06 -14.54 0.68
N SER A 331 8.41 -14.53 -0.61
CA SER A 331 8.25 -15.71 -1.48
C SER A 331 9.40 -15.83 -2.49
N PRO A 332 9.94 -17.04 -2.70
CA PRO A 332 10.93 -17.31 -3.74
C PRO A 332 10.36 -17.16 -5.16
N PHE A 333 9.04 -17.07 -5.31
CA PHE A 333 8.39 -16.81 -6.60
C PHE A 333 8.41 -15.34 -6.99
N ILE A 334 8.73 -14.42 -6.07
CA ILE A 334 8.73 -12.98 -6.36
C ILE A 334 10.14 -12.52 -6.66
N THR A 335 10.32 -11.86 -7.81
CA THR A 335 11.57 -11.17 -8.17
C THR A 335 11.30 -9.70 -8.37
N VAL A 336 12.14 -8.82 -7.81
CA VAL A 336 11.99 -7.37 -7.98
C VAL A 336 13.03 -6.84 -8.97
N ARG A 337 12.58 -6.15 -10.02
CA ARG A 337 13.44 -5.44 -10.97
C ARG A 337 13.25 -3.94 -10.81
N SER A 338 14.31 -3.18 -10.54
CA SER A 338 14.25 -1.72 -10.51
C SER A 338 14.93 -1.14 -11.75
N ILE A 339 14.23 -0.25 -12.47
CA ILE A 339 14.71 0.40 -13.69
C ILE A 339 14.76 1.91 -13.44
N ASP A 340 15.92 2.53 -13.65
CA ASP A 340 16.08 3.98 -13.55
C ASP A 340 15.96 4.63 -14.94
N LEU A 341 14.83 5.27 -15.20
CA LEU A 341 14.48 5.82 -16.51
C LEU A 341 15.26 7.09 -16.87
N SER A 342 16.05 7.65 -15.94
CA SER A 342 16.82 8.88 -16.16
C SER A 342 18.09 8.69 -17.01
N GLY A 343 18.54 7.46 -17.20
CA GLY A 343 19.82 7.14 -17.86
C GLY A 343 19.70 6.15 -19.02
N LEU A 344 20.72 6.14 -19.90
CA LEU A 344 20.79 5.23 -21.06
C LEU A 344 20.68 3.74 -20.68
N ALA A 345 21.26 3.34 -19.54
CA ALA A 345 21.18 1.97 -19.06
C ALA A 345 19.73 1.54 -18.69
N GLY A 346 18.88 2.49 -18.27
CA GLY A 346 17.47 2.20 -17.99
C GLY A 346 16.64 2.01 -19.26
N LEU A 347 16.96 2.76 -20.31
CA LEU A 347 16.35 2.56 -21.63
C LEU A 347 16.70 1.18 -22.20
N GLU A 348 17.96 0.75 -22.09
CA GLU A 348 18.38 -0.60 -22.49
C GLU A 348 17.65 -1.70 -21.68
N GLN A 349 17.50 -1.52 -20.36
CA GLN A 349 16.76 -2.45 -19.50
C GLN A 349 15.26 -2.49 -19.83
N THR A 350 14.70 -1.36 -20.28
CA THR A 350 13.31 -1.27 -20.71
C THR A 350 13.09 -2.04 -22.01
N ASP A 351 13.96 -1.85 -23.01
CA ASP A 351 13.92 -2.59 -24.26
C ASP A 351 14.10 -4.11 -24.04
N ASP A 352 14.99 -4.51 -23.14
CA ASP A 352 15.20 -5.91 -22.75
C ASP A 352 13.95 -6.53 -22.10
N LEU A 353 13.29 -5.79 -21.20
CA LEU A 353 12.03 -6.22 -20.58
C LEU A 353 10.93 -6.41 -21.62
N LEU A 354 10.74 -5.43 -22.51
CA LEU A 354 9.71 -5.50 -23.55
C LEU A 354 9.95 -6.66 -24.52
N ARG A 355 11.21 -6.91 -24.90
CA ARG A 355 11.58 -8.06 -25.73
C ARG A 355 11.26 -9.39 -25.05
N THR A 356 11.62 -9.52 -23.77
CA THR A 356 11.34 -10.71 -22.97
C THR A 356 9.83 -10.99 -22.90
N LEU A 357 9.02 -9.94 -22.72
CA LEU A 357 7.56 -10.05 -22.69
C LEU A 357 6.98 -10.39 -24.08
N ALA A 358 7.50 -9.78 -25.15
CA ALA A 358 7.08 -10.08 -26.52
C ALA A 358 7.37 -11.55 -26.89
N GLU A 359 8.53 -12.08 -26.51
CA GLU A 359 8.87 -13.50 -26.68
C GLU A 359 7.93 -14.41 -25.89
N ARG A 360 7.68 -14.05 -24.63
CA ARG A 360 6.78 -14.78 -23.73
C ARG A 360 5.33 -14.85 -24.24
N GLU A 361 4.85 -13.80 -24.90
CA GLU A 361 3.47 -13.73 -25.43
C GLU A 361 3.38 -13.98 -26.94
N SER A 362 4.44 -14.47 -27.57
CA SER A 362 4.54 -14.64 -29.02
C SER A 362 3.36 -15.40 -29.64
N GLU A 363 2.85 -16.44 -28.99
CA GLU A 363 1.67 -17.18 -29.47
C GLU A 363 0.38 -16.33 -29.47
N THR A 364 0.16 -15.54 -28.42
CA THR A 364 -1.00 -14.63 -28.32
C THR A 364 -0.89 -13.49 -29.32
N ILE A 365 0.31 -12.93 -29.48
CA ILE A 365 0.62 -11.90 -30.47
C ILE A 365 0.35 -12.42 -31.89
N ASN A 366 0.87 -13.60 -32.23
CA ASN A 366 0.68 -14.20 -33.55
C ASN A 366 -0.81 -14.48 -33.83
N ARG A 367 -1.56 -15.01 -32.86
CA ARG A 367 -3.01 -15.19 -32.99
C ARG A 367 -3.76 -13.88 -33.23
N ALA A 368 -3.35 -12.79 -32.56
CA ALA A 368 -3.96 -11.48 -32.77
C ALA A 368 -3.63 -10.91 -34.15
N ILE A 369 -2.40 -11.08 -34.64
CA ILE A 369 -2.00 -10.71 -36.00
C ILE A 369 -2.82 -11.48 -37.03
N ASP A 370 -2.95 -12.80 -36.88
CA ASP A 370 -3.68 -13.64 -37.81
C ASP A 370 -5.17 -13.27 -37.85
N ALA A 371 -5.78 -13.01 -36.69
CA ALA A 371 -7.17 -12.55 -36.59
C ALA A 371 -7.36 -11.17 -37.25
N ALA A 372 -6.43 -10.23 -37.05
CA ALA A 372 -6.47 -8.92 -37.69
C ALA A 372 -6.30 -9.02 -39.22
N LYS A 373 -5.42 -9.89 -39.71
CA LYS A 373 -5.26 -10.19 -41.15
C LYS A 373 -6.51 -10.82 -41.75
N ALA A 374 -7.13 -11.78 -41.06
CA ALA A 374 -8.40 -12.36 -41.47
C ALA A 374 -9.52 -11.30 -41.52
N ASN A 375 -9.50 -10.35 -40.59
CA ASN A 375 -10.44 -9.23 -40.59
C ASN A 375 -10.23 -8.29 -41.79
N ALA A 376 -8.98 -7.96 -42.13
CA ALA A 376 -8.66 -7.19 -43.34
C ALA A 376 -9.15 -7.90 -44.62
N ALA A 377 -8.99 -9.22 -44.72
CA ALA A 377 -9.53 -10.00 -45.82
C ALA A 377 -11.07 -9.93 -45.88
N THR A 378 -11.72 -9.99 -44.72
CA THR A 378 -13.19 -9.85 -44.59
C THR A 378 -13.66 -8.46 -45.00
N MET A 379 -12.93 -7.40 -44.62
CA MET A 379 -13.20 -6.03 -45.05
C MET A 379 -13.19 -5.91 -46.59
N ARG A 380 -12.20 -6.50 -47.27
CA ARG A 380 -12.14 -6.51 -48.74
C ARG A 380 -13.28 -7.28 -49.39
N ALA A 381 -13.65 -8.42 -48.82
CA ALA A 381 -14.77 -9.22 -49.31
C ALA A 381 -16.09 -8.44 -49.17
N VAL A 382 -16.33 -7.82 -48.01
CA VAL A 382 -17.51 -6.98 -47.76
C VAL A 382 -17.51 -5.74 -48.63
N ALA A 383 -16.36 -5.09 -48.87
CA ALA A 383 -16.25 -3.97 -49.80
C ALA A 383 -16.71 -4.35 -51.21
N THR A 384 -16.31 -5.52 -51.70
CA THR A 384 -16.73 -6.05 -53.00
C THR A 384 -18.24 -6.33 -53.04
N ASP A 385 -18.79 -6.84 -51.95
CA ASP A 385 -20.22 -7.07 -51.82
C ASP A 385 -21.03 -5.78 -51.71
N LEU A 386 -20.49 -4.74 -51.08
CA LEU A 386 -21.11 -3.41 -51.00
C LEU A 386 -21.18 -2.75 -52.38
N GLU A 387 -20.17 -2.91 -53.25
CA GLU A 387 -20.24 -2.47 -54.65
C GLU A 387 -21.32 -3.23 -55.44
N THR A 388 -21.56 -4.49 -55.07
CA THR A 388 -22.65 -5.28 -55.68
C THR A 388 -24.01 -4.87 -55.13
N LEU A 389 -24.10 -4.55 -53.84
CA LEU A 389 -25.30 -3.97 -53.23
C LEU A 389 -25.61 -2.60 -53.82
N ALA A 390 -24.63 -1.74 -54.02
CA ALA A 390 -24.80 -0.43 -54.67
C ALA A 390 -25.44 -0.56 -56.05
N ARG A 391 -24.95 -1.49 -56.88
CA ARG A 391 -25.55 -1.80 -58.19
C ARG A 391 -26.98 -2.35 -58.08
N ALA A 392 -27.27 -3.14 -57.05
CA ALA A 392 -28.64 -3.60 -56.79
C ALA A 392 -29.57 -2.45 -56.39
N LEU A 393 -29.08 -1.49 -55.60
CA LEU A 393 -29.83 -0.29 -55.22
C LEU A 393 -30.05 0.66 -56.42
N ASP A 394 -29.08 0.79 -57.33
CA ASP A 394 -29.26 1.48 -58.61
C ASP A 394 -30.36 0.81 -59.45
N ALA A 395 -30.38 -0.53 -59.50
CA ALA A 395 -31.42 -1.28 -60.21
C ALA A 395 -32.81 -1.08 -59.59
N VAL A 396 -32.91 -0.94 -58.26
CA VAL A 396 -34.15 -0.55 -57.57
C VAL A 396 -34.57 0.85 -57.98
N ARG A 397 -33.64 1.83 -57.94
CA ARG A 397 -33.88 3.22 -58.37
C ARG A 397 -34.40 3.29 -59.81
N ASP A 398 -33.83 2.49 -60.71
CA ASP A 398 -34.17 2.51 -62.13
C ASP A 398 -35.47 1.76 -62.44
N ALA A 399 -35.88 0.82 -61.56
CA ALA A 399 -37.15 0.12 -61.65
C ALA A 399 -38.36 0.95 -61.15
N ILE A 400 -38.13 2.04 -60.42
CA ILE A 400 -39.19 2.95 -59.95
C ILE A 400 -39.67 3.82 -61.13
N GLY A 401 -40.93 3.63 -61.53
CA GLY A 401 -41.54 4.38 -62.64
C GLY A 401 -41.67 5.88 -62.36
N PRO A 402 -41.55 6.76 -63.39
CA PRO A 402 -41.60 8.22 -63.21
C PRO A 402 -42.98 8.76 -62.76
N SER A 403 -44.03 7.95 -62.88
CA SER A 403 -45.41 8.26 -62.47
C SER A 403 -45.82 7.60 -61.14
N GLU A 404 -44.92 6.88 -60.45
CA GLU A 404 -45.22 6.28 -59.14
C GLU A 404 -45.32 7.36 -58.03
N THR A 405 -46.20 7.13 -57.05
CA THR A 405 -46.41 8.10 -55.96
C THR A 405 -45.15 8.18 -55.10
N GLY A 406 -44.57 9.38 -54.96
CA GLY A 406 -43.30 9.57 -54.25
C GLY A 406 -42.05 9.13 -55.02
N ALA A 407 -42.15 8.86 -56.34
CA ALA A 407 -41.04 8.39 -57.17
C ALA A 407 -39.77 9.23 -57.05
N GLN A 408 -39.87 10.57 -57.04
CA GLN A 408 -38.70 11.44 -56.92
C GLN A 408 -37.97 11.24 -55.59
N THR A 409 -38.71 11.17 -54.48
CA THR A 409 -38.17 10.95 -53.13
C THR A 409 -37.55 9.56 -53.00
N ASN A 410 -38.24 8.52 -53.49
CA ASN A 410 -37.74 7.14 -53.39
C ASN A 410 -36.53 6.89 -54.29
N ARG A 411 -36.49 7.49 -55.50
CA ARG A 411 -35.32 7.42 -56.38
C ARG A 411 -34.12 8.15 -55.76
N ALA A 412 -34.33 9.33 -55.20
CA ALA A 412 -33.28 10.06 -54.48
C ALA A 412 -32.76 9.28 -53.26
N PHE A 413 -33.67 8.61 -52.53
CA PHE A 413 -33.31 7.74 -51.41
C PHE A 413 -32.37 6.60 -51.84
N PHE A 414 -32.76 5.81 -52.84
CA PHE A 414 -31.93 4.68 -53.30
C PHE A 414 -30.63 5.14 -53.95
N ASP A 415 -30.62 6.30 -54.62
CA ASP A 415 -29.40 6.91 -55.15
C ASP A 415 -28.42 7.31 -54.04
N GLN A 416 -28.93 7.95 -52.97
CA GLN A 416 -28.15 8.29 -51.79
C GLN A 416 -27.60 7.03 -51.10
N ARG A 417 -28.43 5.99 -50.94
CA ARG A 417 -28.00 4.71 -50.32
C ARG A 417 -26.98 3.96 -51.18
N ALA A 418 -27.12 3.98 -52.50
CA ALA A 418 -26.11 3.45 -53.42
C ALA A 418 -24.79 4.22 -53.29
N GLY A 419 -24.84 5.56 -53.16
CA GLY A 419 -23.69 6.40 -52.88
C GLY A 419 -23.00 6.06 -51.56
N LEU A 420 -23.77 5.88 -50.48
CA LEU A 420 -23.26 5.45 -49.17
C LEU A 420 -22.63 4.05 -49.23
N ALA A 421 -23.23 3.10 -49.97
CA ALA A 421 -22.66 1.77 -50.14
C ALA A 421 -21.31 1.79 -50.87
N ARG A 422 -21.16 2.60 -51.93
CA ARG A 422 -19.86 2.80 -52.61
C ARG A 422 -18.84 3.50 -51.72
N GLY A 423 -19.27 4.49 -50.93
CA GLY A 423 -18.44 5.16 -49.94
C GLY A 423 -17.93 4.18 -48.88
N GLY A 424 -18.82 3.35 -48.33
CA GLY A 424 -18.49 2.30 -47.37
C GLY A 424 -17.54 1.24 -47.95
N ALA A 425 -17.74 0.84 -49.23
CA ALA A 425 -16.83 -0.06 -49.93
C ALA A 425 -15.41 0.51 -50.02
N ARG A 426 -15.27 1.78 -50.40
CA ARG A 426 -13.96 2.46 -50.45
C ARG A 426 -13.32 2.53 -49.06
N SER A 427 -14.06 2.96 -48.04
CA SER A 427 -13.53 3.07 -46.68
C SER A 427 -13.09 1.72 -46.09
N LEU A 428 -13.83 0.64 -46.37
CA LEU A 428 -13.43 -0.71 -45.95
C LEU A 428 -12.18 -1.20 -46.70
N ALA A 429 -12.06 -0.92 -47.99
CA ALA A 429 -10.87 -1.28 -48.77
C ALA A 429 -9.62 -0.51 -48.29
N GLU A 430 -9.73 0.81 -48.13
CA GLU A 430 -8.65 1.66 -47.62
C GLU A 430 -8.20 1.23 -46.22
N GLN A 431 -9.14 0.92 -45.33
CA GLN A 431 -8.81 0.45 -43.98
C GLN A 431 -8.19 -0.96 -43.98
N ALA A 432 -8.63 -1.85 -44.87
CA ALA A 432 -8.03 -3.18 -45.02
C ALA A 432 -6.57 -3.07 -45.47
N ASP A 433 -6.28 -2.18 -46.41
CA ASP A 433 -4.92 -1.93 -46.91
C ASP A 433 -4.04 -1.29 -45.82
N ALA A 434 -4.57 -0.33 -45.05
CA ALA A 434 -3.86 0.27 -43.92
C ALA A 434 -3.56 -0.75 -42.81
N LEU A 435 -4.52 -1.62 -42.48
CA LEU A 435 -4.36 -2.67 -41.47
C LEU A 435 -3.30 -3.69 -41.91
N GLU A 436 -3.31 -4.13 -43.17
CA GLU A 436 -2.33 -5.10 -43.67
C GLU A 436 -0.93 -4.49 -43.82
N ALA A 437 -0.82 -3.24 -44.29
CA ALA A 437 0.46 -2.55 -44.40
C ALA A 437 1.13 -2.40 -43.02
N GLY A 438 0.39 -1.91 -42.02
CA GLY A 438 0.92 -1.72 -40.67
C GLY A 438 1.29 -3.02 -39.95
N LEU A 439 0.60 -4.13 -40.23
CA LEU A 439 0.94 -5.45 -39.67
C LEU A 439 2.18 -6.09 -40.32
N ASN A 440 2.62 -5.58 -41.48
CA ASN A 440 3.79 -6.07 -42.21
C ASN A 440 5.02 -5.17 -42.00
N GLU A 441 4.89 -4.04 -41.29
CA GLU A 441 6.04 -3.24 -40.89
C GLU A 441 6.94 -4.03 -39.93
N PRO A 442 8.27 -3.91 -40.02
CA PRO A 442 9.18 -4.56 -39.08
C PRO A 442 8.90 -4.04 -37.67
N ALA A 443 8.80 -4.96 -36.72
CA ALA A 443 8.61 -4.61 -35.31
C ALA A 443 9.72 -3.65 -34.86
N GLU A 444 9.37 -2.71 -33.97
CA GLU A 444 10.32 -1.78 -33.35
C GLU A 444 11.46 -2.55 -32.62
N SER A 445 12.50 -1.87 -32.14
CA SER A 445 13.65 -2.50 -31.44
C SER A 445 13.25 -3.37 -30.23
N ASN A 446 12.04 -3.13 -29.71
CA ASN A 446 11.39 -3.83 -28.60
C ASN A 446 10.64 -5.13 -29.03
N GLY A 447 10.49 -5.40 -30.33
CA GLY A 447 9.86 -6.62 -30.86
C GLY A 447 8.31 -6.63 -30.82
N LEU A 448 7.66 -5.49 -30.55
CA LEU A 448 6.20 -5.40 -30.43
C LEU A 448 5.52 -4.92 -31.73
N PRO A 449 4.42 -5.56 -32.19
CA PRO A 449 3.66 -5.10 -33.35
C PRO A 449 2.62 -4.02 -32.96
N PRO A 450 2.30 -3.06 -33.85
CA PRO A 450 1.41 -1.93 -33.57
C PRO A 450 -0.11 -2.29 -33.60
N ILE A 451 -0.50 -3.48 -33.14
CA ILE A 451 -1.87 -4.01 -33.22
C ILE A 451 -2.88 -3.10 -32.51
N ASP A 452 -2.48 -2.54 -31.38
CA ASP A 452 -3.30 -1.66 -30.56
C ASP A 452 -3.58 -0.29 -31.19
N ARG A 453 -2.68 0.19 -32.04
CA ARG A 453 -2.86 1.41 -32.83
C ARG A 453 -3.69 1.15 -34.08
N LEU A 454 -3.59 -0.04 -34.66
CA LEU A 454 -4.22 -0.39 -35.95
C LEU A 454 -5.68 -0.89 -35.84
N THR A 455 -6.05 -1.54 -34.74
CA THR A 455 -7.39 -2.17 -34.59
C THR A 455 -8.53 -1.20 -34.22
N PRO A 456 -8.35 -0.13 -33.42
CA PRO A 456 -9.46 0.79 -33.09
C PRO A 456 -10.09 1.50 -34.29
N PRO A 457 -9.32 2.02 -35.28
CA PRO A 457 -9.90 2.57 -36.50
C PRO A 457 -10.74 1.55 -37.29
N ALA A 458 -10.28 0.30 -37.35
CA ALA A 458 -11.00 -0.80 -38.01
C ALA A 458 -12.34 -1.12 -37.33
N ILE A 459 -12.37 -1.18 -35.99
CA ILE A 459 -13.60 -1.36 -35.21
C ILE A 459 -14.59 -0.21 -35.46
N SER A 460 -14.10 1.03 -35.51
CA SER A 460 -14.93 2.21 -35.78
C SER A 460 -15.60 2.15 -37.16
N ILE A 461 -14.85 1.73 -38.19
CA ILE A 461 -15.39 1.54 -39.53
C ILE A 461 -16.44 0.43 -39.55
N TRP A 462 -16.18 -0.73 -38.94
CA TRP A 462 -17.18 -1.79 -38.85
C TRP A 462 -18.47 -1.36 -38.16
N ARG A 463 -18.35 -0.63 -37.03
CA ARG A 463 -19.50 -0.10 -36.30
C ARG A 463 -20.32 0.84 -37.16
N THR A 464 -19.67 1.72 -37.92
CA THR A 464 -20.32 2.65 -38.84
C THR A 464 -21.07 1.89 -39.95
N GLN A 465 -20.41 0.91 -40.58
CA GLN A 465 -21.01 0.10 -41.65
C GLN A 465 -22.19 -0.75 -41.15
N ARG A 466 -22.07 -1.36 -39.96
CA ARG A 466 -23.16 -2.13 -39.33
C ARG A 466 -24.41 -1.28 -39.14
N THR A 467 -24.27 -0.05 -38.62
CA THR A 467 -25.38 0.88 -38.43
C THR A 467 -26.01 1.30 -39.75
N GLN A 468 -25.20 1.64 -40.75
CA GLN A 468 -25.69 2.04 -42.08
C GLN A 468 -26.43 0.91 -42.81
N LEU A 469 -25.93 -0.33 -42.68
CA LEU A 469 -26.54 -1.51 -43.29
C LEU A 469 -27.83 -1.94 -42.59
N ALA A 470 -27.91 -1.81 -41.26
CA ALA A 470 -29.13 -2.07 -40.51
C ALA A 470 -30.25 -1.13 -40.94
N ASP A 471 -29.95 0.17 -40.99
CA ASP A 471 -30.88 1.21 -41.41
C ASP A 471 -31.31 1.04 -42.88
N LEU A 472 -30.38 0.67 -43.76
CA LEU A 472 -30.70 0.36 -45.16
C LEU A 472 -31.62 -0.86 -45.30
N ALA A 473 -31.33 -1.96 -44.58
CA ALA A 473 -32.11 -3.19 -44.66
C ALA A 473 -33.56 -2.95 -44.20
N GLU A 474 -33.74 -2.23 -43.10
CA GLU A 474 -35.06 -1.87 -42.57
C GLU A 474 -35.86 -1.01 -43.56
N GLN A 475 -35.26 0.07 -44.06
CA GLN A 475 -35.94 1.00 -44.95
C GLN A 475 -36.23 0.41 -46.34
N ALA A 476 -35.33 -0.43 -46.87
CA ALA A 476 -35.57 -1.14 -48.13
C ALA A 476 -36.65 -2.23 -47.99
N ALA A 477 -36.73 -2.92 -46.85
CA ALA A 477 -37.80 -3.87 -46.56
C ALA A 477 -39.16 -3.17 -46.42
N ALA A 478 -39.21 -2.04 -45.72
CA ALA A 478 -40.41 -1.22 -45.59
C ALA A 478 -40.90 -0.71 -46.94
N PHE A 479 -39.99 -0.22 -47.80
CA PHE A 479 -40.32 0.18 -49.17
C PHE A 479 -40.92 -0.99 -49.98
N ALA A 480 -40.34 -2.18 -49.87
CA ALA A 480 -40.79 -3.35 -50.62
C ALA A 480 -42.11 -3.98 -50.13
N GLY A 481 -42.54 -3.62 -48.92
CA GLY A 481 -43.82 -4.02 -48.31
C GLY A 481 -44.97 -3.03 -48.56
N SER A 482 -44.71 -1.92 -49.25
CA SER A 482 -45.73 -0.92 -49.56
C SER A 482 -46.62 -1.35 -50.74
N ASP A 483 -47.95 -1.22 -50.58
CA ASP A 483 -48.95 -1.59 -51.60
C ASP A 483 -48.93 -0.67 -52.85
N ILE A 484 -48.13 0.40 -52.83
CA ILE A 484 -48.12 1.48 -53.83
C ILE A 484 -46.96 1.30 -54.84
N VAL A 485 -46.06 0.32 -54.62
CA VAL A 485 -44.83 0.12 -55.39
C VAL A 485 -45.01 -0.95 -56.47
N SER A 486 -44.37 -0.79 -57.63
CA SER A 486 -44.44 -1.79 -58.70
C SER A 486 -43.87 -3.17 -58.28
N PRO A 487 -44.46 -4.30 -58.72
CA PRO A 487 -43.99 -5.63 -58.33
C PRO A 487 -42.52 -5.89 -58.64
N ASN A 488 -42.00 -5.30 -59.73
CA ASN A 488 -40.60 -5.40 -60.12
C ASN A 488 -39.68 -4.66 -59.13
N ALA A 489 -39.95 -3.38 -58.84
CA ALA A 489 -39.17 -2.59 -57.88
C ALA A 489 -39.25 -3.17 -56.46
N ALA A 490 -40.41 -3.67 -56.04
CA ALA A 490 -40.57 -4.33 -54.76
C ALA A 490 -39.75 -5.63 -54.67
N SER A 491 -39.70 -6.44 -55.74
CA SER A 491 -38.88 -7.67 -55.74
C SER A 491 -37.38 -7.39 -55.63
N LEU A 492 -36.88 -6.38 -56.36
CA LEU A 492 -35.49 -5.94 -56.32
C LEU A 492 -35.14 -5.33 -54.95
N ALA A 493 -36.07 -4.57 -54.35
CA ALA A 493 -35.89 -3.99 -53.03
C ALA A 493 -35.84 -5.05 -51.90
N ARG A 494 -36.65 -6.12 -51.98
CA ARG A 494 -36.53 -7.26 -51.04
C ARG A 494 -35.17 -7.94 -51.14
N ALA A 495 -34.71 -8.17 -52.36
CA ALA A 495 -33.39 -8.77 -52.58
C ALA A 495 -32.25 -7.88 -52.06
N ALA A 496 -32.34 -6.57 -52.26
CA ALA A 496 -31.39 -5.60 -51.72
C ALA A 496 -31.45 -5.53 -50.18
N ALA A 497 -32.64 -5.53 -49.58
CA ALA A 497 -32.84 -5.53 -48.14
C ALA A 497 -32.25 -6.79 -47.47
N GLN A 498 -32.51 -7.96 -48.06
CA GLN A 498 -31.93 -9.22 -47.59
C GLN A 498 -30.40 -9.20 -47.65
N ARG A 499 -29.84 -8.76 -48.79
CA ARG A 499 -28.38 -8.66 -48.95
C ARG A 499 -27.75 -7.65 -47.98
N ALA A 500 -28.42 -6.53 -47.70
CA ALA A 500 -27.99 -5.56 -46.70
C ALA A 500 -28.02 -6.18 -45.28
N GLY A 501 -29.04 -6.98 -44.96
CA GLY A 501 -29.12 -7.75 -43.71
C GLY A 501 -27.97 -8.76 -43.56
N ASP A 502 -27.69 -9.55 -44.59
CA ASP A 502 -26.59 -10.52 -44.59
C ASP A 502 -25.22 -9.83 -44.42
N LEU A 503 -25.05 -8.64 -45.01
CA LEU A 503 -23.84 -7.83 -44.86
C LEU A 503 -23.73 -7.22 -43.46
N ARG A 504 -24.85 -6.77 -42.88
CA ARG A 504 -24.90 -6.27 -41.49
C ARG A 504 -24.44 -7.36 -40.52
N ASP A 505 -24.92 -8.58 -40.70
CA ASP A 505 -24.60 -9.70 -39.80
C ASP A 505 -23.12 -10.09 -39.92
N ARG A 506 -22.58 -10.11 -41.14
CA ARG A 506 -21.13 -10.29 -41.35
C ARG A 506 -20.30 -9.16 -40.74
N ALA A 507 -20.75 -7.91 -40.88
CA ALA A 507 -20.10 -6.76 -40.25
C ALA A 507 -20.12 -6.84 -38.72
N ALA A 508 -21.22 -7.33 -38.13
CA ALA A 508 -21.33 -7.54 -36.69
C ALA A 508 -20.35 -8.62 -36.19
N ILE A 509 -20.26 -9.76 -36.89
CA ILE A 509 -19.30 -10.83 -36.57
C ILE A 509 -17.86 -10.32 -36.70
N ALA A 510 -17.54 -9.58 -37.78
CA ALA A 510 -16.21 -9.05 -38.00
C ALA A 510 -15.82 -7.98 -36.97
N GLN A 511 -16.77 -7.14 -36.54
CA GLN A 511 -16.58 -6.20 -35.44
C GLN A 511 -16.26 -6.95 -34.13
N GLU A 512 -17.08 -7.94 -33.80
CA GLU A 512 -16.97 -8.75 -32.57
C GLU A 512 -15.64 -9.52 -32.52
N GLN A 513 -15.15 -10.01 -33.66
CA GLN A 513 -13.83 -10.66 -33.75
C GLN A 513 -12.68 -9.73 -33.36
N LEU A 514 -12.71 -8.45 -33.76
CA LEU A 514 -11.70 -7.47 -33.36
C LEU A 514 -11.87 -7.02 -31.90
N GLU A 515 -13.11 -6.84 -31.45
CA GLU A 515 -13.41 -6.47 -30.06
C GLU A 515 -13.04 -7.58 -29.05
N ARG A 516 -13.00 -8.84 -29.50
CA ARG A 516 -12.59 -10.01 -28.69
C ARG A 516 -11.13 -10.42 -28.85
N LEU A 517 -10.29 -9.61 -29.50
CA LEU A 517 -8.86 -9.92 -29.58
C LEU A 517 -8.29 -10.10 -28.17
N PRO A 518 -7.39 -11.09 -27.97
CA PRO A 518 -6.78 -11.31 -26.68
C PRO A 518 -5.97 -10.08 -26.29
N ARG A 519 -6.05 -9.70 -25.01
CA ARG A 519 -5.25 -8.60 -24.46
C ARG A 519 -3.78 -9.05 -24.46
N ILE A 520 -2.92 -8.23 -25.07
CA ILE A 520 -1.46 -8.44 -25.09
C ILE A 520 -0.86 -7.57 -24.00
N ASP A 521 -0.29 -8.17 -22.97
CA ASP A 521 0.23 -7.43 -21.82
C ASP A 521 1.51 -6.68 -22.13
N ALA A 522 2.36 -7.20 -23.02
CA ALA A 522 3.59 -6.53 -23.43
C ALA A 522 3.32 -5.12 -24.02
N LEU A 523 2.21 -4.95 -24.77
CA LEU A 523 1.76 -3.64 -25.27
C LEU A 523 1.28 -2.72 -24.15
N ARG A 524 0.66 -3.27 -23.09
CA ARG A 524 0.22 -2.49 -21.91
C ARG A 524 1.41 -2.02 -21.09
N VAL A 525 2.41 -2.90 -20.92
CA VAL A 525 3.67 -2.56 -20.25
C VAL A 525 4.42 -1.49 -21.02
N ALA A 526 4.52 -1.61 -22.35
CA ALA A 526 5.13 -0.58 -23.21
C ALA A 526 4.47 0.78 -22.99
N ARG A 527 3.14 0.87 -23.05
CA ARG A 527 2.42 2.14 -22.78
C ARG A 527 2.63 2.68 -21.38
N ALA A 528 2.64 1.82 -20.36
CA ALA A 528 2.88 2.25 -18.98
C ALA A 528 4.30 2.81 -18.78
N LEU A 529 5.29 2.25 -19.49
CA LEU A 529 6.67 2.73 -19.45
C LEU A 529 6.88 3.99 -20.30
N GLU A 530 6.16 4.14 -21.41
CA GLU A 530 6.13 5.38 -22.21
C GLU A 530 5.63 6.60 -21.42
N THR A 531 4.70 6.40 -20.47
CA THR A 531 4.19 7.46 -19.59
C THR A 531 5.20 7.95 -18.54
N GLY A 532 6.35 7.27 -18.40
CA GLY A 532 7.52 7.77 -17.68
C GLY A 532 7.70 7.30 -16.23
N GLU A 533 6.69 6.67 -15.60
CA GLU A 533 6.78 6.14 -14.23
C GLU A 533 5.78 4.98 -14.06
N ALA A 534 6.24 3.77 -13.72
CA ALA A 534 5.35 2.61 -13.55
C ALA A 534 5.86 1.59 -12.51
N LEU A 535 4.97 1.15 -11.62
CA LEU A 535 5.17 -0.04 -10.82
C LEU A 535 4.27 -1.16 -11.38
N LEU A 536 4.88 -2.17 -11.98
CA LEU A 536 4.20 -3.24 -12.67
C LEU A 536 4.35 -4.53 -11.88
N VAL A 537 3.27 -5.28 -11.71
CA VAL A 537 3.27 -6.64 -11.19
C VAL A 537 2.92 -7.55 -12.35
N ILE A 538 3.88 -8.36 -12.77
CA ILE A 538 3.83 -9.24 -13.92
C ILE A 538 3.72 -10.66 -13.40
N GLY A 539 2.57 -11.31 -13.56
CA GLY A 539 2.36 -12.68 -13.10
C GLY A 539 3.03 -13.72 -14.00
N PRO A 540 2.85 -15.03 -13.74
CA PRO A 540 3.24 -16.13 -14.61
C PRO A 540 2.61 -16.07 -16.01
N THR A 541 3.18 -16.76 -17.00
CA THR A 541 2.64 -16.80 -18.38
C THR A 541 1.16 -17.17 -18.40
N GLY A 542 0.31 -16.29 -18.96
CA GLY A 542 -1.14 -16.47 -19.01
C GLY A 542 -1.96 -15.84 -17.87
N THR A 543 -1.32 -15.30 -16.82
CA THR A 543 -2.04 -14.71 -15.65
C THR A 543 -2.22 -13.20 -15.70
N GLY A 544 -1.52 -12.49 -16.57
CA GLY A 544 -1.73 -11.06 -16.79
C GLY A 544 -0.59 -10.14 -16.33
N VAL A 545 -0.77 -8.84 -16.58
CA VAL A 545 -0.02 -7.74 -15.93
C VAL A 545 -0.95 -6.75 -15.24
N SER A 546 -0.56 -6.32 -14.05
CA SER A 546 -1.23 -5.30 -13.25
C SER A 546 -0.30 -4.11 -13.01
N ALA A 547 -0.72 -2.91 -13.40
CA ALA A 547 0.01 -1.67 -13.14
C ALA A 547 -0.51 -0.96 -11.88
N VAL A 548 0.41 -0.39 -11.11
CA VAL A 548 0.13 0.48 -9.97
C VAL A 548 0.51 1.90 -10.39
N ASP A 549 -0.44 2.81 -10.25
CA ASP A 549 -0.24 4.23 -10.51
C ASP A 549 0.76 4.82 -9.51
N LEU A 550 1.78 5.49 -10.05
CA LEU A 550 2.94 5.95 -9.29
C LEU A 550 2.67 7.29 -8.58
N ASP A 551 1.75 8.13 -9.08
CA ASP A 551 1.24 9.30 -8.35
C ASP A 551 0.50 8.87 -7.08
N ALA A 552 -0.13 7.70 -7.13
CA ALA A 552 -0.72 7.09 -5.95
C ALA A 552 0.33 6.50 -5.01
N LEU A 553 1.55 6.21 -5.46
CA LEU A 553 2.59 5.53 -4.68
C LEU A 553 3.62 6.51 -4.08
N LEU A 554 3.94 7.57 -4.82
CA LEU A 554 4.88 8.65 -4.48
C LEU A 554 4.13 10.00 -4.56
N PRO A 555 3.52 10.47 -3.45
CA PRO A 555 2.79 11.74 -3.48
C PRO A 555 3.72 12.93 -3.84
N PRO A 556 3.21 13.98 -4.51
CA PRO A 556 4.00 15.15 -4.90
C PRO A 556 4.72 15.81 -3.72
N THR A 557 5.89 16.39 -3.95
CA THR A 557 6.72 17.05 -2.92
C THR A 557 5.93 18.11 -2.14
N GLU A 558 5.00 18.84 -2.79
CA GLU A 558 4.13 19.81 -2.11
C GLU A 558 3.18 19.17 -1.08
N VAL A 559 2.72 17.94 -1.32
CA VAL A 559 1.90 17.17 -0.36
C VAL A 559 2.76 16.68 0.79
N LEU A 560 4.02 16.33 0.52
CA LEU A 560 5.04 15.96 1.53
C LEU A 560 5.59 17.18 2.30
N GLU A 561 5.58 18.38 1.74
CA GLU A 561 5.98 19.64 2.37
C GLU A 561 4.83 20.26 3.18
N ARG A 562 3.64 20.33 2.57
CA ARG A 562 2.29 19.99 3.10
C ARG A 562 2.35 19.29 4.45
N ALA A 563 2.21 17.98 4.37
CA ALA A 563 3.05 16.94 4.96
C ALA A 563 3.90 17.28 6.19
N GLY A 564 4.98 18.04 6.11
CA GLY A 564 6.03 17.93 7.13
C GLY A 564 6.71 16.54 7.14
N VAL A 565 7.50 16.23 8.18
CA VAL A 565 8.65 15.28 8.14
C VAL A 565 8.28 13.78 8.20
N SER A 566 7.16 13.30 7.65
CA SER A 566 6.72 11.91 7.86
C SER A 566 6.25 11.11 6.63
N ALA A 567 6.96 11.20 5.51
CA ALA A 567 6.74 10.37 4.32
C ALA A 567 6.72 8.85 4.60
N ALA A 568 7.51 8.37 5.57
CA ALA A 568 7.65 6.95 5.88
C ALA A 568 6.40 6.26 6.44
N GLY A 569 5.57 7.00 7.19
CA GLY A 569 4.36 6.44 7.80
C GLY A 569 3.18 6.28 6.83
N PHE A 570 3.28 6.90 5.66
CA PHE A 570 2.23 6.89 4.63
C PHE A 570 2.63 6.00 3.45
N ILE A 571 3.85 6.16 2.95
CA ILE A 571 4.28 5.53 1.70
C ILE A 571 4.43 4.01 1.86
N GLY A 572 4.95 3.53 2.99
CA GLY A 572 5.16 2.09 3.23
C GLY A 572 3.85 1.28 3.23
N PRO A 573 2.89 1.59 4.13
CA PRO A 573 1.58 0.92 4.16
C PRO A 573 0.81 1.04 2.85
N ARG A 574 0.81 2.24 2.26
CA ARG A 574 0.14 2.49 0.98
C ARG A 574 0.75 1.70 -0.17
N ALA A 575 2.08 1.63 -0.26
CA ALA A 575 2.75 0.79 -1.24
C ALA A 575 2.42 -0.69 -1.02
N GLN A 576 2.39 -1.17 0.24
CA GLN A 576 1.98 -2.55 0.53
C GLN A 576 0.54 -2.82 0.05
N GLU A 577 -0.42 -1.94 0.32
CA GLU A 577 -1.81 -2.10 -0.13
C GLU A 577 -1.96 -2.08 -1.65
N LEU A 578 -1.27 -1.15 -2.31
CA LEU A 578 -1.33 -1.04 -3.78
C LEU A 578 -0.69 -2.26 -4.46
N ILE A 579 0.44 -2.76 -3.94
CA ILE A 579 1.09 -3.98 -4.45
C ILE A 579 0.24 -5.21 -4.16
N ALA A 580 -0.32 -5.35 -2.95
CA ALA A 580 -1.21 -6.46 -2.61
C ALA A 580 -2.45 -6.47 -3.50
N SER A 581 -3.05 -5.30 -3.75
CA SER A 581 -4.16 -5.14 -4.70
C SER A 581 -3.77 -5.55 -6.12
N ALA A 582 -2.56 -5.17 -6.56
CA ALA A 582 -2.04 -5.56 -7.87
C ALA A 582 -1.81 -7.07 -7.99
N ILE A 583 -1.23 -7.72 -6.99
CA ILE A 583 -1.09 -9.17 -6.93
C ILE A 583 -2.46 -9.86 -6.93
N GLY A 584 -3.41 -9.36 -6.13
CA GLY A 584 -4.78 -9.87 -6.12
C GLY A 584 -5.47 -9.79 -7.49
N ARG A 585 -5.11 -8.82 -8.35
CA ARG A 585 -5.66 -8.71 -9.71
C ARG A 585 -5.12 -9.81 -10.64
N LEU A 586 -3.93 -10.31 -10.36
CA LEU A 586 -3.34 -11.44 -11.09
C LEU A 586 -4.00 -12.76 -10.67
N ILE A 587 -4.25 -12.95 -9.36
CA ILE A 587 -4.86 -14.17 -8.81
C ILE A 587 -6.33 -14.31 -9.23
N ARG A 588 -7.06 -13.18 -9.26
CA ARG A 588 -8.48 -13.10 -9.67
C ARG A 588 -8.69 -11.91 -10.62
N PRO A 589 -8.56 -12.13 -11.95
CA PRO A 589 -8.73 -11.06 -12.93
C PRO A 589 -10.19 -10.61 -13.08
N GLU A 590 -11.16 -11.49 -12.79
CA GLU A 590 -12.60 -11.20 -12.82
C GLU A 590 -13.02 -10.40 -11.58
N ARG A 591 -12.77 -9.09 -11.61
CA ARG A 591 -13.16 -8.19 -10.52
C ARG A 591 -14.66 -7.96 -10.46
N PRO A 592 -15.25 -7.81 -9.26
CA PRO A 592 -16.68 -7.58 -9.15
C PRO A 592 -17.13 -6.29 -9.84
N ILE A 593 -18.42 -6.22 -10.15
CA ILE A 593 -19.13 -5.01 -10.57
C ILE A 593 -19.96 -4.55 -9.38
N VAL A 594 -19.91 -3.27 -9.03
CA VAL A 594 -20.72 -2.68 -7.97
C VAL A 594 -21.84 -1.85 -8.58
N VAL A 595 -23.08 -2.17 -8.22
CA VAL A 595 -24.27 -1.43 -8.67
C VAL A 595 -24.83 -0.64 -7.48
N PHE A 596 -24.64 0.68 -7.50
CA PHE A 596 -25.23 1.60 -6.53
C PHE A 596 -26.74 1.69 -6.76
N THR A 597 -27.50 1.11 -5.85
CA THR A 597 -28.95 0.96 -5.95
C THR A 597 -29.63 1.91 -4.98
N HIS A 598 -30.47 2.81 -5.50
CA HIS A 598 -31.10 3.85 -4.68
C HIS A 598 -32.48 4.24 -5.22
N ALA A 599 -33.25 4.96 -4.40
CA ALA A 599 -34.55 5.51 -4.75
C ALA A 599 -34.48 7.00 -5.16
N GLY A 600 -33.34 7.47 -5.68
CA GLY A 600 -33.18 8.85 -6.16
C GLY A 600 -33.51 8.97 -7.65
N ARG A 601 -33.01 10.04 -8.28
CA ARG A 601 -33.06 10.24 -9.73
C ARG A 601 -31.81 9.65 -10.40
N PRO A 602 -31.91 9.19 -11.66
CA PRO A 602 -30.73 8.77 -12.41
C PRO A 602 -29.67 9.89 -12.51
N GLY A 603 -28.43 9.57 -12.19
CA GLY A 603 -27.28 10.47 -12.19
C GLY A 603 -27.12 11.28 -10.90
N GLU A 604 -28.01 11.12 -9.91
CA GLU A 604 -27.95 11.85 -8.64
C GLU A 604 -26.79 11.35 -7.77
N PHE A 605 -26.46 10.06 -7.87
CA PHE A 605 -25.48 9.42 -6.98
C PHE A 605 -24.06 9.43 -7.56
N LEU A 606 -23.86 8.98 -8.81
CA LEU A 606 -22.55 9.02 -9.46
C LEU A 606 -22.21 10.40 -10.03
N GLY A 607 -23.23 11.21 -10.38
CA GLY A 607 -23.07 12.57 -10.90
C GLY A 607 -23.07 13.66 -9.82
N GLY A 608 -23.62 13.38 -8.64
CA GLY A 608 -23.44 14.21 -7.44
C GLY A 608 -22.11 13.88 -6.77
N ASN A 609 -21.41 14.86 -6.20
CA ASN A 609 -20.11 14.70 -5.53
C ASN A 609 -20.20 13.91 -4.19
N TYR A 610 -20.96 12.81 -4.15
CA TYR A 610 -21.32 12.06 -2.95
C TYR A 610 -20.48 10.79 -2.76
N VAL A 611 -20.16 10.10 -3.86
CA VAL A 611 -19.35 8.87 -3.90
C VAL A 611 -18.29 8.89 -5.03
N THR A 612 -17.99 10.06 -5.59
CA THR A 612 -17.04 10.20 -6.71
C THR A 612 -15.67 9.62 -6.36
N LYS A 613 -15.13 9.95 -5.18
CA LYS A 613 -13.83 9.44 -4.73
C LYS A 613 -13.89 7.96 -4.38
N VAL A 614 -15.02 7.47 -3.89
CA VAL A 614 -15.25 6.04 -3.66
C VAL A 614 -15.24 5.27 -5.00
N VAL A 615 -15.86 5.82 -6.04
CA VAL A 615 -15.84 5.24 -7.40
C VAL A 615 -14.43 5.24 -7.97
N GLU A 616 -13.69 6.33 -7.80
CA GLU A 616 -12.26 6.40 -8.18
C GLU A 616 -11.40 5.39 -7.41
N ARG A 617 -11.72 5.11 -6.14
CA ARG A 617 -11.07 4.05 -5.35
C ARG A 617 -11.35 2.67 -5.96
N PHE A 618 -12.60 2.37 -6.28
CA PHE A 618 -12.98 1.09 -6.91
C PHE A 618 -12.37 0.94 -8.31
N ALA A 619 -12.37 1.99 -9.12
CA ALA A 619 -11.74 1.98 -10.44
C ALA A 619 -10.24 1.63 -10.37
N ARG A 620 -9.51 2.15 -9.37
CA ARG A 620 -8.10 1.79 -9.13
C ARG A 620 -7.89 0.32 -8.76
N GLN A 621 -8.91 -0.32 -8.18
CA GLN A 621 -8.93 -1.75 -7.88
C GLN A 621 -9.43 -2.61 -9.07
N GLY A 622 -9.87 -1.97 -10.17
CA GLY A 622 -10.45 -2.63 -11.33
C GLY A 622 -11.92 -3.03 -11.15
N ILE A 623 -12.62 -2.41 -10.19
CA ILE A 623 -14.04 -2.63 -9.93
C ILE A 623 -14.84 -1.57 -10.69
N ASP A 624 -15.74 -2.01 -11.56
CA ASP A 624 -16.62 -1.12 -12.31
C ASP A 624 -17.83 -0.76 -11.46
N CYS A 625 -18.23 0.52 -11.52
CA CYS A 625 -19.36 1.05 -10.77
C CYS A 625 -20.47 1.51 -11.71
N LEU A 626 -21.70 1.11 -11.42
CA LEU A 626 -22.91 1.53 -12.14
C LEU A 626 -23.94 2.09 -11.17
N GLU A 627 -24.81 2.97 -11.66
CA GLU A 627 -25.94 3.51 -10.91
C GLU A 627 -27.24 2.84 -11.34
N TRP A 628 -28.09 2.51 -10.37
CA TRP A 628 -29.45 2.04 -10.59
C TRP A 628 -30.44 2.82 -9.72
N ALA A 629 -31.17 3.73 -10.34
CA ALA A 629 -32.28 4.45 -9.73
C ALA A 629 -33.55 3.58 -9.77
N ALA A 630 -33.60 2.56 -8.91
CA ALA A 630 -34.56 1.44 -8.96
C ALA A 630 -36.05 1.81 -8.87
N VAL A 631 -36.37 3.04 -8.47
CA VAL A 631 -37.74 3.57 -8.44
C VAL A 631 -38.15 4.19 -9.79
N GLU A 632 -37.21 4.84 -10.49
CA GLU A 632 -37.45 5.48 -11.79
C GLU A 632 -37.18 4.50 -12.95
N GLN A 633 -36.32 3.50 -12.72
CA GLN A 633 -35.92 2.48 -13.68
C GLN A 633 -36.28 1.10 -13.12
N ILE A 634 -37.25 0.44 -13.76
CA ILE A 634 -37.80 -0.85 -13.30
C ILE A 634 -36.75 -1.97 -13.35
N ASP A 635 -35.94 -1.97 -14.40
CA ASP A 635 -34.94 -3.00 -14.66
C ASP A 635 -33.54 -2.52 -14.26
N PRO A 636 -32.67 -3.44 -13.77
CA PRO A 636 -31.26 -3.13 -13.51
C PRO A 636 -30.52 -2.65 -14.77
N PRO A 637 -29.39 -1.94 -14.61
CA PRO A 637 -28.60 -1.43 -15.74
C PRO A 637 -28.07 -2.57 -16.62
N ASP A 638 -27.99 -2.31 -17.93
CA ASP A 638 -27.43 -3.28 -18.89
C ASP A 638 -25.91 -3.43 -18.69
N LEU A 639 -25.49 -4.67 -18.43
CA LEU A 639 -24.10 -5.03 -18.22
C LEU A 639 -23.39 -5.46 -19.51
N SER A 640 -24.10 -5.60 -20.64
CA SER A 640 -23.55 -6.16 -21.88
C SER A 640 -22.35 -5.39 -22.43
N GLY A 641 -22.24 -4.09 -22.14
CA GLY A 641 -21.11 -3.25 -22.55
C GLY A 641 -19.85 -3.41 -21.68
N ILE A 642 -19.97 -3.93 -20.46
CA ILE A 642 -18.86 -4.01 -19.48
C ILE A 642 -18.49 -5.46 -19.16
N ASP A 643 -19.48 -6.36 -19.15
CA ASP A 643 -19.29 -7.80 -19.02
C ASP A 643 -20.21 -8.55 -20.00
N PRO A 644 -19.86 -8.57 -21.31
CA PRO A 644 -20.65 -9.28 -22.32
C PRO A 644 -20.79 -10.78 -22.04
N ALA A 645 -19.82 -11.37 -21.35
CA ALA A 645 -19.78 -12.81 -21.04
C ALA A 645 -20.51 -13.18 -19.75
N ARG A 646 -20.92 -12.18 -18.93
CA ARG A 646 -21.58 -12.35 -17.62
C ARG A 646 -20.82 -13.31 -16.70
N THR A 647 -19.51 -13.10 -16.61
CA THR A 647 -18.58 -13.93 -15.81
C THR A 647 -18.26 -13.29 -14.47
N ARG A 648 -18.42 -11.98 -14.35
CA ARG A 648 -18.01 -11.22 -13.16
C ARG A 648 -19.12 -11.20 -12.11
N PRO A 649 -18.79 -11.35 -10.82
CA PRO A 649 -19.78 -11.23 -9.75
C PRO A 649 -20.31 -9.79 -9.66
N VAL A 650 -21.63 -9.64 -9.46
CA VAL A 650 -22.30 -8.33 -9.34
C VAL A 650 -22.75 -8.13 -7.91
N VAL A 651 -22.32 -7.04 -7.28
CA VAL A 651 -22.68 -6.68 -5.90
C VAL A 651 -23.59 -5.46 -5.92
N TYR A 652 -24.78 -5.59 -5.32
CA TYR A 652 -25.73 -4.49 -5.24
C TYR A 652 -25.57 -3.73 -3.92
N LEU A 653 -25.05 -2.51 -3.99
CA LEU A 653 -24.90 -1.62 -2.84
C LEU A 653 -26.16 -0.75 -2.73
N VAL A 654 -27.02 -1.09 -1.77
CA VAL A 654 -28.32 -0.46 -1.56
C VAL A 654 -28.19 0.67 -0.55
N ILE A 655 -28.66 1.85 -0.94
CA ILE A 655 -28.70 3.04 -0.11
C ILE A 655 -30.15 3.36 0.21
N SER A 656 -30.49 3.31 1.49
CA SER A 656 -31.86 3.54 1.95
C SER A 656 -32.31 4.96 1.67
N TYR A 657 -33.59 5.15 1.36
CA TYR A 657 -34.18 6.46 1.18
C TYR A 657 -34.64 7.05 2.52
N ASP A 658 -34.55 8.37 2.68
CA ASP A 658 -35.06 9.04 3.88
C ASP A 658 -36.59 9.03 3.89
N SER A 659 -37.16 8.15 4.72
CA SER A 659 -38.61 7.99 4.88
C SER A 659 -39.31 9.23 5.45
N THR A 660 -38.57 10.18 6.02
CA THR A 660 -39.12 11.45 6.54
C THR A 660 -39.34 12.50 5.45
N GLN A 661 -38.80 12.28 4.24
CA GLN A 661 -38.92 13.23 3.13
C GLN A 661 -40.37 13.38 2.67
N GLY A 662 -40.77 14.63 2.46
CA GLY A 662 -42.08 14.97 1.91
C GLY A 662 -42.24 14.54 0.46
N THR A 663 -43.39 14.87 -0.13
CA THR A 663 -43.66 14.60 -1.54
C THR A 663 -42.66 15.34 -2.42
N THR A 664 -41.85 14.59 -3.17
CA THR A 664 -40.92 15.15 -4.16
C THR A 664 -41.64 15.50 -5.46
N GLN A 665 -40.99 16.19 -6.40
CA GLN A 665 -41.57 16.56 -7.70
C GLN A 665 -42.05 15.37 -8.57
N GLY A 666 -41.78 14.11 -8.17
CA GLY A 666 -42.32 12.89 -8.78
C GLY A 666 -43.59 12.34 -8.13
N GLY A 667 -44.19 13.05 -7.16
CA GLY A 667 -45.48 12.69 -6.54
C GLY A 667 -45.43 11.62 -5.44
N LEU A 668 -44.31 10.91 -5.28
CA LEU A 668 -44.11 9.92 -4.21
C LEU A 668 -43.53 10.56 -2.95
N THR A 669 -44.04 10.10 -1.79
CA THR A 669 -43.51 10.40 -0.46
C THR A 669 -42.27 9.55 -0.15
N GLY A 670 -41.50 9.93 0.88
CA GLY A 670 -40.32 9.16 1.31
C GLY A 670 -40.64 7.71 1.69
N THR A 671 -41.77 7.46 2.36
CA THR A 671 -42.22 6.11 2.70
C THR A 671 -42.57 5.28 1.47
N GLN A 672 -43.30 5.85 0.51
CA GLN A 672 -43.65 5.16 -0.74
C GLN A 672 -42.40 4.84 -1.58
N ARG A 673 -41.40 5.73 -1.61
CA ARG A 673 -40.12 5.45 -2.28
C ARG A 673 -39.35 4.33 -1.59
N ALA A 674 -39.33 4.31 -0.25
CA ALA A 674 -38.70 3.23 0.52
C ALA A 674 -39.37 1.87 0.27
N GLU A 675 -40.71 1.82 0.21
CA GLU A 675 -41.47 0.61 -0.14
C GLU A 675 -41.15 0.10 -1.55
N GLN A 676 -41.10 0.99 -2.54
CA GLN A 676 -40.78 0.61 -3.92
C GLN A 676 -39.33 0.14 -4.08
N LEU A 677 -38.37 0.80 -3.40
CA LEU A 677 -36.99 0.34 -3.35
C LEU A 677 -36.88 -1.04 -2.69
N ALA A 678 -37.56 -1.25 -1.56
CA ALA A 678 -37.59 -2.56 -0.91
C ALA A 678 -38.16 -3.65 -1.82
N ALA A 679 -39.22 -3.35 -2.60
CA ALA A 679 -39.75 -4.28 -3.58
C ALA A 679 -38.74 -4.62 -4.69
N ALA A 680 -37.97 -3.63 -5.17
CA ALA A 680 -36.90 -3.86 -6.14
C ALA A 680 -35.77 -4.73 -5.57
N VAL A 681 -35.29 -4.41 -4.37
CA VAL A 681 -34.22 -5.16 -3.69
C VAL A 681 -34.69 -6.57 -3.31
N LYS A 682 -35.97 -6.74 -2.96
CA LYS A 682 -36.53 -8.06 -2.70
C LYS A 682 -36.36 -8.99 -3.90
N ARG A 683 -36.60 -8.50 -5.14
CA ARG A 683 -36.37 -9.28 -6.37
C ARG A 683 -34.93 -9.76 -6.48
N LEU A 684 -33.95 -8.93 -6.11
CA LEU A 684 -32.53 -9.31 -6.08
C LEU A 684 -32.27 -10.41 -5.04
N THR A 685 -32.73 -10.21 -3.79
CA THR A 685 -32.51 -11.18 -2.71
C THR A 685 -33.23 -12.51 -2.94
N ASP A 686 -34.38 -12.50 -3.62
CA ASP A 686 -35.12 -13.69 -4.03
C ASP A 686 -34.37 -14.45 -5.14
N ALA A 687 -33.66 -13.74 -6.02
CA ALA A 687 -32.79 -14.31 -7.04
C ALA A 687 -31.43 -14.80 -6.49
N GLY A 688 -31.13 -14.50 -5.21
CA GLY A 688 -29.88 -14.89 -4.56
C GLY A 688 -28.72 -13.93 -4.82
N GLU A 689 -28.98 -12.77 -5.43
CA GLU A 689 -27.96 -11.76 -5.70
C GLU A 689 -27.36 -11.21 -4.40
N PRO A 690 -26.04 -10.93 -4.36
CA PRO A 690 -25.39 -10.45 -3.15
C PRO A 690 -25.66 -8.96 -2.93
N VAL A 691 -26.10 -8.62 -1.71
CA VAL A 691 -26.60 -7.28 -1.36
C VAL A 691 -25.84 -6.69 -0.17
N LEU A 692 -25.34 -5.46 -0.33
CA LEU A 692 -24.85 -4.61 0.76
C LEU A 692 -25.91 -3.56 1.08
N LEU A 693 -26.64 -3.74 2.19
CA LEU A 693 -27.74 -2.89 2.60
C LEU A 693 -27.28 -1.85 3.64
N SER A 694 -27.33 -0.58 3.28
CA SER A 694 -27.07 0.54 4.20
C SER A 694 -28.40 1.09 4.71
N LEU A 695 -28.60 1.13 6.03
CA LEU A 695 -29.84 1.54 6.68
C LEU A 695 -29.72 2.91 7.35
N ASN A 696 -30.78 3.71 7.29
CA ASN A 696 -30.96 4.94 8.06
C ASN A 696 -32.10 4.77 9.09
N PRO A 697 -32.24 5.72 10.04
CA PRO A 697 -33.42 5.79 10.88
C PRO A 697 -34.68 5.95 10.04
N SER A 698 -35.77 5.33 10.48
CA SER A 698 -36.98 5.16 9.69
C SER A 698 -38.23 5.46 10.48
N ILE A 699 -39.21 6.13 9.85
CA ILE A 699 -40.46 6.48 10.54
C ILE A 699 -41.47 5.34 10.62
N PHE A 700 -41.31 4.25 9.87
CA PHE A 700 -42.26 3.12 9.89
C PHE A 700 -42.55 2.61 11.31
N PRO A 701 -41.54 2.34 12.16
CA PRO A 701 -41.78 1.89 13.53
C PRO A 701 -42.49 2.93 14.42
N THR A 702 -42.38 4.23 14.12
CA THR A 702 -42.98 5.29 14.95
C THR A 702 -44.51 5.28 14.93
N TYR A 703 -45.12 4.66 13.91
CA TYR A 703 -46.57 4.43 13.82
C TYR A 703 -46.94 2.94 13.83
N GLY A 704 -46.02 2.07 14.29
CA GLY A 704 -46.25 0.63 14.46
C GLY A 704 -46.06 -0.22 13.19
N GLY A 705 -45.54 0.35 12.11
CA GLY A 705 -45.17 -0.37 10.89
C GLY A 705 -43.77 -0.99 10.96
N VAL A 706 -43.51 -1.98 10.11
CA VAL A 706 -42.16 -2.54 9.90
C VAL A 706 -41.48 -1.77 8.77
N ASP A 707 -40.20 -1.45 8.94
CA ASP A 707 -39.41 -0.87 7.85
C ASP A 707 -39.20 -1.92 6.74
N PRO A 708 -39.67 -1.66 5.50
CA PRO A 708 -39.63 -2.64 4.43
C PRO A 708 -38.22 -3.00 3.97
N LEU A 709 -37.22 -2.10 4.13
CA LEU A 709 -35.82 -2.41 3.80
C LEU A 709 -35.18 -3.25 4.90
N ALA A 710 -35.42 -2.92 6.18
CA ALA A 710 -34.92 -3.71 7.31
C ALA A 710 -35.47 -5.14 7.31
N ALA A 711 -36.74 -5.33 6.91
CA ALA A 711 -37.39 -6.63 6.81
C ALA A 711 -36.71 -7.60 5.81
N LEU A 712 -35.98 -7.08 4.82
CA LEU A 712 -35.24 -7.91 3.84
C LEU A 712 -34.06 -8.66 4.48
N ALA A 713 -33.57 -8.18 5.62
CA ALA A 713 -32.43 -8.75 6.32
C ALA A 713 -32.81 -9.88 7.29
N GLU A 714 -34.06 -9.94 7.75
CA GLU A 714 -34.52 -10.95 8.72
C GLU A 714 -34.33 -12.40 8.24
N PRO A 715 -34.58 -12.75 6.96
CA PRO A 715 -34.31 -14.10 6.45
C PRO A 715 -32.83 -14.50 6.51
N TYR A 716 -31.92 -13.53 6.59
CA TYR A 716 -30.48 -13.77 6.75
C TYR A 716 -30.07 -13.87 8.22
N GLY A 717 -31.00 -13.77 9.17
CA GLY A 717 -30.70 -13.77 10.60
C GLY A 717 -30.29 -12.41 11.16
N ILE A 718 -30.59 -11.32 10.46
CA ILE A 718 -30.21 -9.95 10.84
C ILE A 718 -31.48 -9.14 11.11
N ILE A 719 -31.61 -8.60 12.31
CA ILE A 719 -32.77 -7.80 12.74
C ILE A 719 -32.31 -6.38 13.06
N ALA A 720 -32.73 -5.39 12.27
CA ALA A 720 -32.33 -3.98 12.45
C ALA A 720 -33.47 -3.14 13.06
N ARG A 721 -33.15 -2.37 14.10
CA ARG A 721 -34.13 -1.53 14.83
C ARG A 721 -34.12 -0.09 14.34
N THR A 722 -34.64 0.15 13.13
CA THR A 722 -34.58 1.46 12.46
C THR A 722 -35.37 2.58 13.16
N GLY A 723 -36.25 2.24 14.10
CA GLY A 723 -37.03 3.19 14.89
C GLY A 723 -36.31 3.78 16.11
N THR A 724 -35.18 3.18 16.53
CA THR A 724 -34.45 3.60 17.73
C THR A 724 -32.95 3.75 17.43
N PRO A 725 -32.52 4.77 16.67
CA PRO A 725 -31.11 4.97 16.37
C PRO A 725 -30.30 5.32 17.63
N LEU A 726 -29.00 5.03 17.58
CA LEU A 726 -28.09 5.28 18.67
C LEU A 726 -27.63 6.74 18.68
N LEU A 727 -27.66 7.33 19.88
CA LEU A 727 -27.08 8.63 20.18
C LEU A 727 -26.00 8.48 21.25
N ARG A 728 -25.02 9.39 21.22
CA ARG A 728 -23.98 9.51 22.26
C ARG A 728 -24.09 10.85 22.97
N GLU A 729 -23.93 10.82 24.29
CA GLU A 729 -23.91 12.05 25.09
C GLU A 729 -22.54 12.71 24.96
N ARG A 730 -22.51 14.00 24.60
CA ARG A 730 -21.27 14.79 24.57
C ARG A 730 -21.43 16.03 25.44
N VAL A 731 -20.48 16.24 26.35
CA VAL A 731 -20.43 17.44 27.19
C VAL A 731 -19.55 18.49 26.50
N GLY A 732 -20.13 19.66 26.22
CA GLY A 732 -19.43 20.80 25.63
C GLY A 732 -19.57 22.08 26.47
N PRO A 733 -18.96 23.20 26.05
CA PRO A 733 -19.03 24.48 26.76
C PRO A 733 -20.46 25.00 26.99
N GLY A 734 -21.42 24.56 26.16
CA GLY A 734 -22.84 24.90 26.25
C GLY A 734 -23.73 23.87 26.96
N GLY A 735 -23.16 22.82 27.57
CA GLY A 735 -23.91 21.75 28.25
C GLY A 735 -23.87 20.40 27.54
N ARG A 736 -24.81 19.51 27.88
CA ARG A 736 -24.95 18.16 27.31
C ARG A 736 -25.62 18.26 25.93
N VAL A 737 -25.06 17.59 24.93
CA VAL A 737 -25.56 17.57 23.55
C VAL A 737 -25.67 16.12 23.09
N ALA A 738 -26.77 15.78 22.43
CA ALA A 738 -26.94 14.47 21.82
C ALA A 738 -26.22 14.44 20.45
N ASN A 739 -25.30 13.50 20.28
CA ASN A 739 -24.50 13.37 19.07
C ASN A 739 -24.84 12.08 18.32
N PRO A 740 -25.33 12.14 17.08
CA PRO A 740 -25.62 10.95 16.27
C PRO A 740 -24.37 10.37 15.58
N ILE A 741 -23.21 11.02 15.70
CA ILE A 741 -21.97 10.51 15.08
C ILE A 741 -21.31 9.52 16.04
N ILE A 742 -21.45 8.23 15.75
CA ILE A 742 -20.89 7.14 16.55
C ILE A 742 -19.53 6.76 15.98
N SER A 743 -18.48 6.75 16.81
CA SER A 743 -17.15 6.26 16.46
C SER A 743 -16.82 5.06 17.33
N VAL A 744 -16.27 4.02 16.72
CA VAL A 744 -15.90 2.75 17.36
C VAL A 744 -14.55 2.26 16.86
N VAL A 745 -13.85 1.49 17.68
CA VAL A 745 -12.64 0.76 17.31
C VAL A 745 -12.92 -0.74 17.50
N PRO A 746 -13.33 -1.47 16.45
CA PRO A 746 -13.77 -2.85 16.59
C PRO A 746 -12.67 -3.75 17.17
N ALA A 747 -13.02 -4.56 18.17
CA ALA A 747 -12.09 -5.51 18.79
C ALA A 747 -11.76 -6.74 17.90
N GLY A 748 -12.43 -6.88 16.75
CA GLY A 748 -12.40 -8.05 15.88
C GLY A 748 -13.56 -9.01 16.14
N GLY A 749 -13.60 -10.13 15.40
CA GLY A 749 -14.62 -11.18 15.56
C GLY A 749 -14.34 -12.40 14.69
N ASP A 750 -15.23 -13.39 14.76
CA ASP A 750 -15.05 -14.70 14.09
C ASP A 750 -15.24 -14.64 12.56
N HIS A 751 -15.85 -13.57 12.06
CA HIS A 751 -16.08 -13.37 10.62
C HIS A 751 -14.89 -12.69 9.95
N PRO A 752 -14.50 -13.04 8.71
CA PRO A 752 -13.37 -12.42 8.00
C PRO A 752 -13.44 -10.89 7.93
N LEU A 753 -14.65 -10.33 7.78
CA LEU A 753 -14.87 -8.87 7.82
C LEU A 753 -14.58 -8.28 9.19
N ALA A 754 -15.05 -8.92 10.27
CA ALA A 754 -14.83 -8.45 11.63
C ALA A 754 -13.34 -8.48 11.97
N ASP A 755 -12.65 -9.56 11.58
CA ASP A 755 -11.21 -9.69 11.76
C ASP A 755 -10.42 -8.65 10.95
N ALA A 756 -10.78 -8.44 9.68
CA ALA A 756 -10.18 -7.41 8.84
C ALA A 756 -10.32 -6.01 9.44
N MET A 757 -11.40 -5.75 10.19
CA MET A 757 -11.73 -4.47 10.82
C MET A 757 -11.06 -4.19 12.17
N ARG A 758 -10.34 -5.18 12.72
CA ARG A 758 -9.77 -5.11 14.06
C ARG A 758 -8.85 -3.90 14.26
N GLY A 759 -9.12 -3.12 15.31
CA GLY A 759 -8.27 -1.99 15.72
C GLY A 759 -8.38 -0.75 14.84
N MET A 760 -9.29 -0.71 13.86
CA MET A 760 -9.44 0.42 12.95
C MET A 760 -10.62 1.31 13.33
N SER A 761 -10.33 2.58 13.60
CA SER A 761 -11.36 3.60 13.87
C SER A 761 -12.36 3.66 12.73
N THR A 762 -13.64 3.51 13.08
CA THR A 762 -14.77 3.45 12.16
C THR A 762 -15.88 4.37 12.66
N VAL A 763 -16.46 5.15 11.76
CA VAL A 763 -17.55 6.08 12.08
C VAL A 763 -18.86 5.67 11.40
N LEU A 764 -19.94 5.69 12.17
CA LEU A 764 -21.29 5.29 11.76
C LEU A 764 -22.27 6.39 12.21
N PRO A 765 -22.52 7.40 11.37
CA PRO A 765 -23.51 8.42 11.67
C PRO A 765 -24.91 7.83 11.70
N TRP A 766 -25.73 8.26 12.65
CA TRP A 766 -27.11 7.80 12.85
C TRP A 766 -27.23 6.29 12.90
N ALA A 767 -26.39 5.68 13.74
CA ALA A 767 -26.23 4.23 13.77
C ALA A 767 -27.55 3.55 14.20
N VAL A 768 -28.02 2.58 13.42
CA VAL A 768 -29.16 1.73 13.72
C VAL A 768 -28.65 0.46 14.40
N PRO A 769 -29.13 0.13 15.62
CA PRO A 769 -28.68 -1.08 16.29
C PRO A 769 -29.25 -2.33 15.62
N ILE A 770 -28.40 -3.36 15.51
CA ILE A 770 -28.67 -4.63 14.87
C ILE A 770 -28.64 -5.75 15.93
N THR A 771 -29.47 -6.76 15.75
CA THR A 771 -29.42 -8.02 16.48
C THR A 771 -29.17 -9.15 15.49
N VAL A 772 -28.27 -10.06 15.86
CA VAL A 772 -27.86 -11.21 15.05
C VAL A 772 -28.48 -12.47 15.66
N GLN A 773 -29.18 -13.26 14.85
CA GLN A 773 -29.84 -14.48 15.28
C GLN A 773 -29.72 -15.56 14.20
N ASN A 774 -28.97 -16.62 14.52
CA ASN A 774 -28.85 -17.78 13.64
C ASN A 774 -30.20 -18.53 13.51
N ARG A 775 -30.47 -19.03 12.31
CA ARG A 775 -31.65 -19.81 11.95
C ARG A 775 -31.21 -21.16 11.37
N ALA A 776 -32.16 -22.04 11.08
CA ALA A 776 -31.84 -23.37 10.52
C ALA A 776 -31.23 -23.29 9.11
N ASP A 777 -31.61 -22.28 8.34
CA ASP A 777 -31.25 -22.05 6.93
C ASP A 777 -30.40 -20.79 6.71
N ALA A 778 -30.06 -20.07 7.79
CA ALA A 778 -29.26 -18.85 7.73
C ALA A 778 -28.33 -18.71 8.93
N THR A 779 -27.10 -18.28 8.67
CA THR A 779 -26.10 -17.94 9.70
C THR A 779 -25.76 -16.46 9.57
N ALA A 780 -25.66 -15.77 10.70
CA ALA A 780 -25.29 -14.37 10.74
C ALA A 780 -24.21 -14.10 11.79
N TRP A 781 -23.39 -13.09 11.51
CA TRP A 781 -22.25 -12.71 12.32
C TRP A 781 -22.22 -11.19 12.55
N PRO A 782 -21.90 -10.74 13.77
CA PRO A 782 -21.59 -9.34 14.00
C PRO A 782 -20.27 -8.97 13.29
N VAL A 783 -20.27 -7.86 12.57
CA VAL A 783 -19.09 -7.33 11.86
C VAL A 783 -18.49 -6.15 12.61
N ILE A 784 -19.33 -5.21 13.06
CA ILE A 784 -18.94 -4.10 13.91
C ILE A 784 -19.75 -4.16 15.19
N THR A 785 -19.06 -4.18 16.32
CA THR A 785 -19.67 -4.16 17.65
C THR A 785 -19.03 -3.05 18.48
N ALA A 786 -19.83 -2.16 19.06
CA ALA A 786 -19.41 -1.25 20.11
C ALA A 786 -19.46 -1.98 21.46
N THR A 787 -18.36 -1.97 22.22
CA THR A 787 -18.24 -2.63 23.53
C THR A 787 -17.32 -1.84 24.45
N GLY A 788 -17.45 -1.99 25.77
CA GLY A 788 -16.57 -1.28 26.72
C GLY A 788 -16.69 0.24 26.56
N ASP A 789 -15.56 0.93 26.47
CA ASP A 789 -15.48 2.40 26.29
C ASP A 789 -16.24 2.88 25.05
N ASP A 790 -16.32 2.08 23.98
CA ASP A 790 -17.08 2.43 22.77
C ASP A 790 -18.60 2.40 23.01
N ALA A 791 -19.07 1.55 23.92
CA ALA A 791 -20.48 1.47 24.28
C ALA A 791 -20.87 2.48 25.37
N GLU A 792 -19.89 3.03 26.10
CA GLU A 792 -20.14 3.97 27.17
C GLU A 792 -20.80 5.26 26.65
N GLY A 793 -21.89 5.65 27.32
CA GLY A 793 -22.66 6.85 26.94
C GLY A 793 -23.52 6.71 25.67
N LEU A 794 -23.61 5.52 25.06
CA LEU A 794 -24.57 5.24 23.98
C LEU A 794 -25.93 4.82 24.54
N TRP A 795 -27.01 5.29 23.90
CA TRP A 795 -28.37 4.78 24.11
C TRP A 795 -29.14 4.73 22.79
N ALA A 796 -30.13 3.84 22.71
CA ALA A 796 -31.09 3.80 21.61
C ALA A 796 -32.22 4.79 21.90
N GLU A 797 -32.32 5.83 21.07
CA GLU A 797 -33.23 6.96 21.24
C GLU A 797 -34.56 6.71 20.53
N SER A 798 -35.67 6.77 21.27
CA SER A 798 -37.02 6.60 20.73
C SER A 798 -37.62 7.87 20.11
N GLU A 799 -37.22 9.06 20.55
CA GLU A 799 -37.76 10.36 20.11
C GLU A 799 -36.77 11.17 19.23
N TRP A 800 -36.09 10.48 18.33
CA TRP A 800 -35.01 11.02 17.48
C TRP A 800 -35.44 12.00 16.37
N LEU A 801 -36.72 12.01 15.98
CA LEU A 801 -37.20 12.68 14.75
C LEU A 801 -36.95 14.20 14.75
N ARG A 802 -37.07 14.86 15.91
CA ARG A 802 -36.81 16.30 16.05
C ARG A 802 -35.34 16.62 15.80
N LEU A 803 -34.42 15.79 16.31
CA LEU A 803 -32.99 15.93 16.08
C LEU A 803 -32.62 15.66 14.61
N TRP A 804 -33.26 14.66 13.99
CA TRP A 804 -33.04 14.31 12.58
C TRP A 804 -33.41 15.44 11.62
N LYS A 805 -34.59 16.04 11.80
CA LYS A 805 -35.07 17.17 10.99
C LYS A 805 -34.28 18.47 11.21
N THR A 806 -33.46 18.54 12.25
CA THR A 806 -32.63 19.71 12.53
C THR A 806 -31.31 19.63 11.74
N PRO A 807 -30.93 20.67 10.97
CA PRO A 807 -29.65 20.72 10.26
C PRO A 807 -28.47 20.52 11.21
N ALA A 808 -27.42 19.83 10.75
CA ALA A 808 -26.28 19.43 11.59
C ALA A 808 -25.67 20.59 12.39
N ASP A 809 -25.48 21.75 11.77
CA ASP A 809 -24.88 22.94 12.39
C ASP A 809 -25.76 23.57 13.47
N GLY A 810 -27.08 23.34 13.41
CA GLY A 810 -28.06 23.84 14.36
C GLY A 810 -28.29 22.92 15.56
N ARG A 811 -27.92 21.63 15.46
CA ARG A 811 -28.18 20.62 16.51
C ARG A 811 -27.58 20.99 17.87
N PRO A 812 -26.33 21.48 17.99
CA PRO A 812 -25.75 21.82 19.29
C PRO A 812 -26.48 22.95 20.03
N TYR A 813 -27.26 23.77 19.31
CA TYR A 813 -27.95 24.94 19.85
C TYR A 813 -29.44 24.68 20.11
N MET A 814 -29.93 23.45 19.93
CA MET A 814 -31.32 23.10 20.23
C MET A 814 -31.59 23.27 21.74
N PRO A 815 -32.71 23.93 22.13
CA PRO A 815 -33.02 24.19 23.53
C PRO A 815 -33.37 22.92 24.32
N ASP A 816 -33.96 21.91 23.66
CA ASP A 816 -34.30 20.62 24.27
C ASP A 816 -33.49 19.51 23.58
N GLN A 817 -32.28 19.27 24.08
CA GLN A 817 -31.45 18.15 23.62
C GLN A 817 -32.10 16.83 24.04
N PRO A 818 -32.15 15.81 23.14
CA PRO A 818 -32.53 14.47 23.53
C PRO A 818 -31.61 13.96 24.64
N GLY A 819 -32.21 13.30 25.63
CA GLY A 819 -31.50 12.71 26.75
C GLY A 819 -32.14 11.39 27.10
N PHE A 820 -31.33 10.45 27.60
CA PHE A 820 -31.79 9.11 27.92
C PHE A 820 -32.99 9.11 28.87
N ASP A 821 -34.10 8.52 28.42
CA ASP A 821 -35.31 8.26 29.20
C ASP A 821 -35.45 6.76 29.48
N ALA A 822 -35.30 6.33 30.73
CA ALA A 822 -35.34 4.92 31.10
C ALA A 822 -36.71 4.24 30.88
N GLU A 823 -37.79 4.99 30.68
CA GLU A 823 -39.12 4.42 30.41
C GLU A 823 -39.31 4.04 28.93
N LYS A 824 -38.54 4.66 28.02
CA LYS A 824 -38.74 4.53 26.56
C LYS A 824 -37.50 4.14 25.78
N ASP A 825 -36.32 4.44 26.32
CA ASP A 825 -35.02 4.21 25.69
C ASP A 825 -34.29 3.02 26.30
N GLU A 826 -33.28 2.54 25.57
CA GLU A 826 -32.48 1.39 25.97
C GLU A 826 -31.00 1.74 26.06
N LYS A 827 -30.37 1.30 27.15
CA LYS A 827 -28.91 1.25 27.30
C LYS A 827 -28.45 -0.20 27.36
N ASN A 828 -27.40 -0.49 26.62
CA ASN A 828 -26.77 -1.80 26.59
C ASN A 828 -25.25 -1.63 26.66
N GLY A 829 -24.55 -2.61 27.26
CA GLY A 829 -23.09 -2.65 27.31
C GLY A 829 -22.44 -3.10 25.99
N SER A 830 -23.26 -3.51 25.01
CA SER A 830 -22.81 -3.89 23.68
C SER A 830 -23.86 -3.56 22.62
N TRP A 831 -23.42 -3.05 21.47
CA TRP A 831 -24.28 -2.74 20.33
C TRP A 831 -23.66 -3.26 19.03
N VAL A 832 -24.37 -4.12 18.30
CA VAL A 832 -23.95 -4.51 16.93
C VAL A 832 -24.44 -3.43 15.96
N LEU A 833 -23.53 -2.91 15.14
CA LEU A 833 -23.79 -1.79 14.22
C LEU A 833 -23.65 -2.19 12.75
N ALA A 834 -23.01 -3.32 12.47
CA ALA A 834 -22.99 -3.95 11.16
C ALA A 834 -22.98 -5.47 11.33
N ALA A 835 -23.63 -6.20 10.44
CA ALA A 835 -23.69 -7.66 10.46
C ALA A 835 -23.60 -8.24 9.03
N ALA A 836 -23.04 -9.44 8.93
CA ALA A 836 -23.01 -10.24 7.72
C ALA A 836 -23.91 -11.45 7.91
N GLY A 837 -24.60 -11.87 6.86
CA GLY A 837 -25.55 -12.98 6.89
C GLY A 837 -25.47 -13.80 5.62
N GLN A 838 -25.52 -15.11 5.77
CA GLN A 838 -25.51 -16.07 4.68
C GLN A 838 -26.71 -16.99 4.83
N ARG A 839 -27.47 -17.16 3.74
CA ARG A 839 -28.67 -17.99 3.70
C ARG A 839 -28.59 -18.97 2.53
N THR A 840 -28.94 -20.22 2.79
CA THR A 840 -29.09 -21.23 1.73
C THR A 840 -30.50 -21.15 1.16
N GLY A 841 -30.62 -20.68 -0.08
CA GLY A 841 -31.88 -20.51 -0.79
C GLY A 841 -32.06 -21.49 -1.95
N ARG A 842 -33.12 -21.26 -2.74
CA ARG A 842 -33.45 -22.09 -3.93
C ARG A 842 -32.36 -22.09 -5.00
N PHE A 843 -31.60 -21.00 -5.11
CA PHE A 843 -30.57 -20.78 -6.12
C PHE A 843 -29.14 -21.01 -5.58
N GLY A 844 -29.01 -21.61 -4.39
CA GLY A 844 -27.73 -21.81 -3.72
C GLY A 844 -27.54 -20.86 -2.54
N GLU A 845 -26.28 -20.63 -2.18
CA GLU A 845 -25.93 -19.71 -1.09
C GLU A 845 -26.08 -18.26 -1.54
N SER A 846 -26.74 -17.46 -0.70
CA SER A 846 -26.90 -16.02 -0.90
C SER A 846 -26.28 -15.29 0.29
N ARG A 847 -25.64 -14.14 0.03
CA ARG A 847 -24.93 -13.35 1.03
C ARG A 847 -25.52 -11.95 1.13
N MET A 848 -25.63 -11.44 2.36
CA MET A 848 -26.06 -10.08 2.64
C MET A 848 -25.18 -9.47 3.72
N ILE A 849 -24.82 -8.20 3.56
CA ILE A 849 -24.24 -7.39 4.63
C ILE A 849 -25.22 -6.26 4.93
N VAL A 850 -25.46 -6.01 6.21
CA VAL A 850 -26.24 -4.87 6.67
C VAL A 850 -25.34 -3.95 7.48
N VAL A 851 -25.24 -2.70 7.05
CA VAL A 851 -24.61 -1.64 7.83
C VAL A 851 -25.71 -0.74 8.36
N GLY A 852 -25.80 -0.64 9.68
CA GLY A 852 -26.76 0.21 10.38
C GLY A 852 -26.39 1.68 10.28
N SER A 853 -26.01 2.18 9.12
CA SER A 853 -25.78 3.60 8.85
C SER A 853 -25.86 3.77 7.34
N ASN A 854 -26.37 4.89 6.85
CA ASN A 854 -26.53 5.11 5.41
C ASN A 854 -25.38 5.91 4.80
N THR A 855 -24.74 6.77 5.60
CA THR A 855 -23.71 7.70 5.12
C THR A 855 -22.27 7.26 5.43
N TRP A 856 -22.10 6.02 5.92
CA TRP A 856 -20.80 5.47 6.34
C TRP A 856 -19.81 5.28 5.19
N ALA A 857 -20.31 5.07 3.96
CA ALA A 857 -19.52 4.80 2.76
C ALA A 857 -19.49 5.99 1.77
N THR A 858 -19.64 7.21 2.28
CA THR A 858 -19.63 8.43 1.45
C THR A 858 -18.22 8.97 1.27
N ASP A 859 -18.03 9.82 0.26
CA ASP A 859 -16.75 10.51 0.03
C ASP A 859 -16.29 11.21 1.30
N GLY A 860 -17.16 11.93 2.00
CA GLY A 860 -16.86 12.64 3.25
C GLY A 860 -16.35 11.75 4.40
N VAL A 861 -16.59 10.44 4.36
CA VAL A 861 -16.19 9.50 5.41
C VAL A 861 -15.04 8.61 4.96
N VAL A 862 -15.14 8.02 3.76
CA VAL A 862 -14.18 7.05 3.24
C VAL A 862 -12.90 7.73 2.74
N VAL A 863 -13.02 8.90 2.12
CA VAL A 863 -11.89 9.59 1.45
C VAL A 863 -11.72 11.06 1.92
N GLY A 864 -12.76 11.63 2.51
CA GLY A 864 -13.01 13.08 2.55
C GLY A 864 -12.44 13.79 3.76
N VAL A 865 -11.84 13.06 4.70
CA VAL A 865 -11.13 13.66 5.82
C VAL A 865 -9.78 12.98 5.95
N GLU A 866 -8.94 13.25 4.96
CA GLU A 866 -7.49 13.20 5.11
C GLU A 866 -7.12 14.26 6.14
N GLN A 867 -6.87 13.81 7.37
CA GLN A 867 -6.39 14.69 8.41
C GLN A 867 -4.88 14.67 8.39
N MET A 868 -4.33 15.87 8.43
CA MET A 868 -2.93 16.08 8.67
C MET A 868 -2.69 15.95 10.17
N VAL A 869 -2.60 14.72 10.66
CA VAL A 869 -2.19 14.44 12.03
C VAL A 869 -0.69 14.28 11.99
N ASP A 870 0.03 15.15 12.70
CA ASP A 870 1.43 14.88 12.97
C ASP A 870 2.28 14.73 11.70
N GLY A 871 2.03 15.65 10.77
CA GLY A 871 2.73 15.68 9.50
C GLY A 871 2.52 14.46 8.58
N ARG A 872 1.40 13.77 8.74
CA ARG A 872 0.98 12.65 7.90
C ARG A 872 -0.41 12.91 7.37
N VAL A 873 -0.63 12.55 6.12
CA VAL A 873 -1.97 12.40 5.57
C VAL A 873 -2.50 11.05 6.06
N VAL A 874 -3.38 11.06 7.06
CA VAL A 874 -4.08 9.85 7.52
C VAL A 874 -5.57 9.99 7.21
N THR A 875 -6.18 8.90 6.77
CA THR A 875 -7.63 8.80 6.74
C THR A 875 -8.11 8.83 8.19
N ARG A 876 -9.00 9.78 8.53
CA ARG A 876 -9.50 9.94 9.89
C ARG A 876 -10.21 8.70 10.42
N PHE A 877 -10.83 7.92 9.53
CA PHE A 877 -11.59 6.71 9.83
C PHE A 877 -11.22 5.59 8.84
N PRO A 878 -10.03 4.97 8.98
CA PRO A 878 -9.53 3.99 8.01
C PRO A 878 -10.46 2.77 7.91
N GLY A 879 -11.19 2.45 8.99
CA GLY A 879 -12.08 1.30 9.02
C GLY A 879 -13.26 1.39 8.06
N ASN A 880 -13.75 2.59 7.72
CA ASN A 880 -14.85 2.72 6.76
C ASN A 880 -14.42 2.28 5.35
N GLY A 881 -13.21 2.64 4.91
CA GLY A 881 -12.68 2.20 3.63
C GLY A 881 -12.40 0.69 3.60
N THR A 882 -11.83 0.15 4.68
CA THR A 882 -11.58 -1.30 4.77
C THR A 882 -12.87 -2.11 4.81
N LEU A 883 -13.89 -1.66 5.55
CA LEU A 883 -15.20 -2.32 5.57
C LEU A 883 -15.80 -2.35 4.17
N LEU A 884 -15.75 -1.23 3.44
CA LEU A 884 -16.31 -1.14 2.10
C LEU A 884 -15.63 -2.10 1.12
N ASP A 885 -14.29 -2.10 1.07
CA ASP A 885 -13.53 -2.95 0.16
C ASP A 885 -13.74 -4.44 0.48
N THR A 886 -13.66 -4.80 1.77
CA THR A 886 -13.79 -6.20 2.19
C THR A 886 -15.22 -6.71 2.08
N ALA A 887 -16.23 -5.85 2.30
CA ALA A 887 -17.64 -6.17 2.08
C ALA A 887 -17.92 -6.56 0.63
N VAL A 888 -17.40 -5.80 -0.33
CA VAL A 888 -17.56 -6.10 -1.77
C VAL A 888 -16.89 -7.44 -2.11
N LEU A 889 -15.68 -7.70 -1.61
CA LEU A 889 -14.99 -8.97 -1.85
C LEU A 889 -15.76 -10.16 -1.25
N TRP A 890 -16.27 -10.02 -0.03
CA TRP A 890 -17.05 -11.08 0.62
C TRP A 890 -18.35 -11.36 -0.11
N LEU A 891 -19.07 -10.32 -0.50
CA LEU A 891 -20.31 -10.45 -1.27
C LEU A 891 -20.07 -11.06 -2.66
N ALA A 892 -18.90 -10.81 -3.25
CA ALA A 892 -18.48 -11.39 -4.52
C ALA A 892 -17.96 -12.84 -4.44
N GLY A 893 -17.92 -13.47 -3.25
CA GLY A 893 -17.40 -14.84 -3.09
C GLY A 893 -15.88 -14.93 -3.03
N LEU A 894 -15.18 -13.82 -2.81
CA LEU A 894 -13.72 -13.71 -2.82
C LEU A 894 -13.13 -13.67 -1.40
N ASP A 895 -13.61 -14.55 -0.51
CA ASP A 895 -13.25 -14.61 0.92
C ASP A 895 -11.73 -14.73 1.14
N GLU A 896 -11.06 -15.48 0.27
CA GLU A 896 -9.62 -15.67 0.25
C GLU A 896 -8.83 -14.37 0.11
N LEU A 897 -9.43 -13.31 -0.44
CA LEU A 897 -8.79 -12.00 -0.61
C LEU A 897 -8.98 -11.06 0.58
N ILE A 898 -9.68 -11.48 1.65
CA ILE A 898 -10.03 -10.63 2.79
C ILE A 898 -9.04 -10.82 3.95
N ALA A 899 -8.27 -9.79 4.27
CA ALA A 899 -7.37 -9.78 5.42
C ALA A 899 -7.13 -8.35 5.90
N PRO A 900 -6.70 -8.16 7.17
CA PRO A 900 -6.33 -6.85 7.69
C PRO A 900 -5.26 -6.16 6.81
N GLY A 901 -5.54 -4.91 6.42
CA GLY A 901 -4.63 -4.09 5.62
C GLY A 901 -3.51 -3.43 6.43
N ALA A 902 -2.52 -2.85 5.74
CA ALA A 902 -1.37 -2.20 6.35
C ALA A 902 -1.75 -0.94 7.17
N ASP A 903 -2.88 -0.29 6.84
CA ASP A 903 -3.44 0.86 7.56
C ASP A 903 -3.92 0.51 8.98
N ALA A 904 -4.08 -0.78 9.31
CA ALA A 904 -4.40 -1.26 10.66
C ALA A 904 -3.22 -1.16 11.64
N ARG A 905 -1.99 -0.88 11.15
CA ARG A 905 -0.78 -0.75 11.99
C ARG A 905 -0.60 0.71 12.41
N SER A 906 -1.16 1.09 13.55
CA SER A 906 -0.94 2.41 14.15
C SER A 906 0.54 2.64 14.48
N ILE A 907 1.17 3.62 13.84
CA ILE A 907 2.55 4.04 14.18
C ILE A 907 2.47 5.08 15.30
N ALA A 908 3.12 4.81 16.43
CA ALA A 908 3.30 5.75 17.53
C ALA A 908 3.67 7.17 17.04
N THR A 909 2.85 8.18 17.37
CA THR A 909 3.17 9.59 17.11
C THR A 909 3.34 10.37 18.40
N ILE A 910 4.20 11.39 18.36
CA ILE A 910 4.40 12.30 19.47
C ILE A 910 3.20 13.23 19.55
N GLN A 911 2.47 13.17 20.66
CA GLN A 911 1.28 13.96 20.91
C GLN A 911 1.55 15.48 20.83
N PRO A 912 0.52 16.31 20.56
CA PRO A 912 0.66 17.75 20.61
C PRO A 912 1.13 18.22 22.00
N LEU A 913 2.36 18.72 22.09
CA LEU A 913 2.94 19.27 23.32
C LEU A 913 2.75 20.78 23.36
N THR A 914 2.33 21.31 24.51
CA THR A 914 2.33 22.77 24.71
C THR A 914 3.76 23.32 24.65
N PRO A 915 3.96 24.59 24.23
CA PRO A 915 5.30 25.20 24.21
C PRO A 915 6.03 25.12 25.55
N SER A 916 5.30 25.19 26.66
CA SER A 916 5.85 25.05 28.02
C SER A 916 6.36 23.64 28.32
N GLN A 917 5.62 22.60 27.93
CA GLN A 917 6.03 21.19 28.10
C GLN A 917 7.26 20.89 27.23
N LEU A 918 7.26 21.34 25.98
CA LEU A 918 8.38 21.13 25.08
C LEU A 918 9.66 21.83 25.58
N THR A 919 9.58 23.09 26.02
CA THR A 919 10.73 23.80 26.60
C THR A 919 11.21 23.13 27.89
N THR A 920 10.31 22.63 28.73
CA THR A 920 10.68 21.91 29.96
C THR A 920 11.44 20.62 29.64
N LEU A 921 10.92 19.79 28.72
CA LEU A 921 11.59 18.57 28.26
C LEU A 921 12.99 18.86 27.68
N ARG A 922 13.12 19.91 26.87
CA ARG A 922 14.41 20.33 26.31
C ARG A 922 15.41 20.70 27.40
N TRP A 923 15.01 21.47 28.42
CA TRP A 923 15.87 21.83 29.54
C TRP A 923 16.28 20.63 30.40
N VAL A 924 15.37 19.70 30.63
CA VAL A 924 15.67 18.46 31.36
C VAL A 924 16.72 17.64 30.60
N LEU A 925 16.50 17.42 29.31
CA LEU A 925 17.38 16.60 28.48
C LEU A 925 18.75 17.23 28.22
N LEU A 926 18.80 18.54 27.92
CA LEU A 926 20.04 19.25 27.57
C LEU A 926 20.83 19.75 28.79
N GLY A 927 20.13 20.17 29.84
CA GLY A 927 20.74 20.80 31.01
C GLY A 927 20.86 19.84 32.19
N VAL A 928 19.72 19.31 32.65
CA VAL A 928 19.66 18.54 33.91
C VAL A 928 20.43 17.23 33.79
N VAL A 929 20.21 16.44 32.74
CA VAL A 929 20.86 15.12 32.60
C VAL A 929 22.40 15.23 32.55
N PRO A 930 23.01 16.06 31.66
CA PRO A 930 24.47 16.26 31.69
C PRO A 930 24.96 16.90 32.99
N GLY A 931 24.20 17.85 33.56
CA GLY A 931 24.54 18.52 34.81
C GLY A 931 24.63 17.57 36.00
N VAL A 932 23.67 16.64 36.13
CA VAL A 932 23.66 15.60 37.18
C VAL A 932 24.88 14.69 37.07
N ILE A 933 25.30 14.34 35.84
CA ILE A 933 26.50 13.52 35.61
C ILE A 933 27.75 14.26 36.09
N LEU A 934 27.90 15.55 35.76
CA LEU A 934 29.05 16.36 36.17
C LEU A 934 29.08 16.59 37.69
N LEU A 935 27.94 16.89 38.30
CA LEU A 935 27.81 17.06 39.76
C LEU A 935 28.08 15.75 40.49
N GLY A 936 27.59 14.62 39.98
CA GLY A 936 27.90 13.29 40.50
C GLY A 936 29.40 13.00 40.46
N GLY A 937 30.08 13.38 39.37
CA GLY A 937 31.53 13.27 39.26
C GLY A 937 32.29 14.17 40.23
N ALA A 938 31.85 15.40 40.41
CA ALA A 938 32.43 16.33 41.39
C ALA A 938 32.25 15.80 42.83
N GLY A 939 31.06 15.32 43.17
CA GLY A 939 30.75 14.73 44.47
C GLY A 939 31.54 13.44 44.74
N PHE A 940 31.64 12.54 43.76
CA PHE A 940 32.43 11.32 43.87
C PHE A 940 33.91 11.61 44.14
N ARG A 941 34.46 12.65 43.50
CA ARG A 941 35.83 13.11 43.76
C ARG A 941 35.97 13.72 45.15
N ALA A 942 35.08 14.65 45.52
CA ALA A 942 35.09 15.28 46.83
C ALA A 942 35.03 14.25 47.99
N TRP A 943 34.30 13.15 47.80
CA TRP A 943 34.21 12.06 48.78
C TRP A 943 35.47 11.19 48.87
N ARG A 944 36.22 11.02 47.77
CA ARG A 944 37.42 10.15 47.73
C ARG A 944 38.74 10.87 48.02
N GLY A 945 38.75 12.19 48.09
CA GLY A 945 39.98 13.01 48.20
C GLY A 945 40.66 13.14 46.84
#